data_AF-R7Q8D9-F1
#
_entry.id   AF-R7Q8D9-F1
#
_cell.length_a   1.000
_cell.length_b   1.000
_cell.length_c   1.000
_cell.angle_alpha   90.00
_cell.angle_beta   90.00
_cell.angle_gamma   90.00
#
_symmetry.space_group_name_H-M   'P 1'
#
loop_
_entity.id
_entity.type
_entity.pdbx_description
1 polymer ?
#
loop_
_entity_poly.entity_id
_entity_poly.type
_entity_poly.pdbx_seq_one_letter_code
_entity_poly.pdbx_strand_id
1 'polypeptide(L)'
;MHSTDVFISHAGPDKLHIARPLFEKLQAHGLNCFLDKISMEPGDCGGDEMTKAMESAKVGVFILSPEFAARKWTMRELRCFLRRRSEAIGSGMRPPTLIPVFYRLSIRECRELDPNDDERKNMFEVEKFFSDERQREASTDMVKRELQELAGITGIENDERATNLPGDAFGHLARANLVERVFLWVKKKCEEDSSDEVREVLNASGQVGTQAAVTSTARCTLDVFTPCIHAEHNPDEIYLQLNSRGIDGSPNTCEARLKEAVLSTDRNTSIGATATGKGGVGKTCALRAIAHDDDIKARFSGGVYFMSLGKDANVGRLIEQLCIAVEASGGNQAAAKMREQSELSRVLTKMRAWFNTRVCLFIIDDVWAVNGIDACMLQKLSTLADTAGDSRERSRLLYSTRDSKLKWVGKRVTFEPREREGSDSVHMLMLASGANLEEANDPRCKEAVSKILKLCAGLPLALNVAGTGVRYMRDRWEGEESQAWEAYLSKLKSGTTIRSESPEDGYSSLDATLHAALEIVESGMGSDAERLGQFSFRKIHRSLCVMKKQDGMPLSLVRDLWEMDYESAEKYAIQMERVGLVDLHYDKACGWVRMHDLTHDFAVQEALKEESVTVWYKKLADVCRQGRGLLGMTESEGREGKDAREKYVFENIYRVLKQGGYVEELKDLFLRARWVKAVIQRGSVWQYEEAVKDLNSFLRNTGGSESVLRDTGEEDSVYAMELMMRAARLSVPFCGESSAGIYFHLYGRIKHRASQLGSVRRILEEIEEHAPRPWLRPVSECVGRAGGSLMEQIVLPSTVYEVGIDSTGGVYGLYLNPNRTRITVFTQSPDKLMKMTELDNDFETGSRKVTCGCVSMSKRYAVIGYADGTLQFWSVSEKKVLWSVCGHEPRVSSVAIGGDGKRAVSGSDDESVRVWDVDTGLQIGDALTGHTGSVWSVGMSGDGKRAVSGLEDGSVRVWDVDTRLRIGDALTGKTGVVSSVAMSGDGKRAVSGSANRVQVWDLDKGLQIGDALTGHTHLVTSVAMSGDGKRAVSGSWDESVRVWDVYTGL
;
A
#
# COMPACT_ATOMS: atom_id res chain seq x y z
N MET A 1 17.10 -19.51 36.60
CA MET A 1 15.63 -19.61 36.58
C MET A 1 15.09 -18.22 36.86
N HIS A 2 14.44 -17.59 35.89
CA HIS A 2 14.00 -16.19 36.03
C HIS A 2 12.78 -16.12 36.95
N SER A 3 12.86 -15.40 38.07
CA SER A 3 11.69 -15.18 38.92
C SER A 3 10.70 -14.29 38.17
N THR A 4 9.44 -14.71 38.09
CA THR A 4 8.38 -13.86 37.55
C THR A 4 8.09 -12.73 38.53
N ASP A 5 8.05 -11.48 38.08
CA ASP A 5 7.67 -10.35 38.92
C ASP A 5 6.16 -10.15 38.93
N VAL A 6 5.51 -10.26 37.76
CA VAL A 6 4.06 -10.03 37.59
C VAL A 6 3.39 -11.19 36.86
N PHE A 7 2.33 -11.76 37.43
CA PHE A 7 1.48 -12.78 36.82
C PHE A 7 0.14 -12.17 36.43
N ILE A 8 -0.31 -12.36 35.19
CA ILE A 8 -1.56 -11.80 34.66
C ILE A 8 -2.47 -12.95 34.20
N SER A 9 -3.66 -13.08 34.80
CA SER A 9 -4.66 -14.10 34.46
C SER A 9 -5.95 -13.49 33.93
N HIS A 10 -6.53 -14.09 32.88
CA HIS A 10 -7.73 -13.62 32.20
C HIS A 10 -8.53 -14.76 31.54
N ALA A 11 -9.80 -14.52 31.19
CA ALA A 11 -10.64 -15.49 30.48
C ALA A 11 -11.47 -14.84 29.38
N GLY A 12 -11.30 -15.27 28.13
CA GLY A 12 -12.13 -14.86 26.98
C GLY A 12 -11.48 -13.79 26.07
N PRO A 13 -11.89 -13.73 24.78
CA PRO A 13 -11.23 -12.93 23.74
C PRO A 13 -11.39 -11.42 23.93
N ASP A 14 -12.52 -10.95 24.46
CA ASP A 14 -12.76 -9.51 24.67
C ASP A 14 -11.80 -8.87 25.68
N LYS A 15 -11.25 -9.66 26.60
CA LYS A 15 -10.33 -9.17 27.64
C LYS A 15 -8.87 -9.21 27.21
N LEU A 16 -8.56 -9.83 26.06
CA LEU A 16 -7.23 -9.75 25.46
C LEU A 16 -6.82 -8.31 25.16
N HIS A 17 -7.81 -7.48 24.81
CA HIS A 17 -7.64 -6.06 24.56
C HIS A 17 -7.23 -5.25 25.80
N ILE A 18 -7.27 -5.83 27.01
CA ILE A 18 -6.79 -5.22 28.25
C ILE A 18 -5.51 -5.93 28.70
N ALA A 19 -5.52 -7.26 28.73
CA ALA A 19 -4.41 -8.08 29.23
C ALA A 19 -3.13 -7.92 28.39
N ARG A 20 -3.24 -7.93 27.05
CA ARG A 20 -2.09 -7.84 26.15
C ARG A 20 -1.43 -6.45 26.15
N PRO A 21 -2.17 -5.33 26.05
CA PRO A 21 -1.56 -4.00 26.19
C PRO A 21 -0.94 -3.76 27.56
N LEU A 22 -1.54 -4.29 28.63
CA LEU A 22 -0.96 -4.22 29.98
C LEU A 22 0.36 -4.99 30.07
N PHE A 23 0.38 -6.24 29.57
CA PHE A 23 1.58 -7.07 29.50
C PHE A 23 2.71 -6.40 28.71
N GLU A 24 2.40 -5.88 27.51
CA GLU A 24 3.37 -5.20 26.65
C GLU A 24 3.93 -3.93 27.31
N LYS A 25 3.09 -3.15 27.99
CA LYS A 25 3.52 -1.97 28.76
C LYS A 25 4.43 -2.32 29.93
N LEU A 26 4.11 -3.37 30.70
CA LEU A 26 4.92 -3.79 31.84
C LEU A 26 6.27 -4.36 31.41
N GLN A 27 6.31 -5.17 30.35
CA GLN A 27 7.58 -5.64 29.76
C GLN A 27 8.43 -4.51 29.20
N ALA A 28 7.82 -3.49 28.57
CA ALA A 28 8.55 -2.32 28.09
C ALA A 28 9.22 -1.52 29.22
N HIS A 29 8.77 -1.67 30.47
CA HIS A 29 9.36 -1.07 31.66
C HIS A 29 10.30 -2.01 32.42
N GLY A 30 10.71 -3.13 31.80
CA GLY A 30 11.72 -4.04 32.36
C GLY A 30 11.21 -5.03 33.41
N LEU A 31 9.90 -5.15 33.62
CA LEU A 31 9.33 -6.13 34.56
C LEU A 31 9.19 -7.50 33.90
N ASN A 32 9.62 -8.56 34.60
CA ASN A 32 9.46 -9.93 34.10
C ASN A 32 8.01 -10.41 34.30
N CYS A 33 7.21 -10.33 33.24
CA CYS A 33 5.78 -10.62 33.29
C CYS A 33 5.45 -12.00 32.70
N PHE A 34 4.52 -12.72 33.30
CA PHE A 34 3.90 -13.92 32.76
C PHE A 34 2.42 -13.63 32.48
N LEU A 35 2.01 -13.76 31.22
CA LEU A 35 0.61 -13.69 30.82
C LEU A 35 0.11 -15.12 30.60
N ASP A 36 -0.97 -15.48 31.27
CA ASP A 36 -1.62 -16.77 31.06
C ASP A 36 -2.00 -16.94 29.58
N LYS A 37 -1.44 -17.97 28.94
CA LYS A 37 -1.60 -18.20 27.50
C LYS A 37 -2.97 -18.81 27.25
N ILE A 38 -3.92 -17.95 26.89
CA ILE A 38 -5.13 -18.18 26.10
C ILE A 38 -5.32 -19.66 25.71
N SER A 39 -6.14 -20.39 26.49
CA SER A 39 -6.89 -21.59 26.08
C SER A 39 -6.35 -22.30 24.83
N MET A 40 -5.40 -23.21 25.06
CA MET A 40 -4.58 -23.85 24.02
C MET A 40 -5.41 -24.51 22.90
N GLU A 41 -4.92 -24.34 21.68
CA GLU A 41 -4.96 -25.37 20.63
C GLU A 41 -4.41 -26.71 21.19
N PRO A 42 -4.90 -27.88 20.76
CA PRO A 42 -4.48 -29.17 21.32
C PRO A 42 -3.01 -29.46 20.96
N GLY A 43 -2.09 -29.05 21.84
CA GLY A 43 -0.67 -29.35 21.77
C GLY A 43 0.00 -29.09 23.12
N ASP A 44 0.52 -30.15 23.74
CA ASP A 44 1.04 -30.19 25.12
C ASP A 44 2.11 -29.12 25.43
N CYS A 45 1.84 -28.29 26.45
CA CYS A 45 2.86 -27.65 27.28
C CYS A 45 2.60 -28.05 28.73
N GLY A 46 3.57 -28.68 29.39
CA GLY A 46 3.39 -29.33 30.69
C GLY A 46 2.99 -28.36 31.82
N GLY A 47 2.07 -28.79 32.69
CA GLY A 47 1.52 -28.00 33.82
C GLY A 47 2.54 -27.48 34.86
N ASP A 48 3.82 -27.80 34.69
CA ASP A 48 4.92 -27.39 35.56
C ASP A 48 5.34 -25.92 35.37
N GLU A 49 5.33 -25.37 34.15
CA GLU A 49 5.81 -23.99 33.92
C GLU A 49 4.86 -22.93 34.48
N MET A 50 3.56 -23.14 34.32
CA MET A 50 2.53 -22.23 34.81
C MET A 50 2.49 -22.20 36.35
N THR A 51 2.60 -23.37 36.97
CA THR A 51 2.65 -23.50 38.44
C THR A 51 3.89 -22.80 38.99
N LYS A 52 5.05 -22.97 38.36
CA LYS A 52 6.31 -22.28 38.73
C LYS A 52 6.24 -20.75 38.52
N ALA A 53 5.59 -20.29 37.45
CA ALA A 53 5.42 -18.86 37.20
C ALA A 53 4.49 -18.20 38.24
N MET A 54 3.42 -18.89 38.64
CA MET A 54 2.49 -18.44 39.67
C MET A 54 3.10 -18.49 41.07
N GLU A 55 3.90 -19.51 41.39
CA GLU A 55 4.59 -19.64 42.68
C GLU A 55 5.73 -18.62 42.87
N SER A 56 6.35 -18.16 41.78
CA SER A 56 7.43 -17.17 41.83
C SER A 56 6.95 -15.71 41.74
N ALA A 57 5.72 -15.47 41.29
CA ALA A 57 5.18 -14.12 41.10
C ALA A 57 5.11 -13.30 42.41
N LYS A 58 5.53 -12.04 42.36
CA LYS A 58 5.38 -11.07 43.47
C LYS A 58 4.02 -10.36 43.42
N VAL A 59 3.57 -10.02 42.22
CA VAL A 59 2.29 -9.36 41.95
C VAL A 59 1.42 -10.23 41.05
N GLY A 60 0.17 -10.46 41.42
CA GLY A 60 -0.83 -11.17 40.63
C GLY A 60 -1.96 -10.25 40.20
N VAL A 61 -2.13 -10.04 38.90
CA VAL A 61 -3.22 -9.26 38.29
C VAL A 61 -4.28 -10.23 37.74
N PHE A 62 -5.50 -10.15 38.26
CA PHE A 62 -6.61 -11.03 37.85
C PHE A 62 -7.74 -10.20 37.25
N ILE A 63 -8.03 -10.43 35.96
CA ILE A 63 -9.12 -9.75 35.25
C ILE A 63 -10.41 -10.54 35.45
N LEU A 64 -11.16 -10.16 36.47
CA LEU A 64 -12.39 -10.83 36.90
C LEU A 64 -13.54 -10.43 35.98
N SER A 65 -14.18 -11.42 35.36
CA SER A 65 -15.35 -11.26 34.50
C SER A 65 -16.28 -12.46 34.67
N PRO A 66 -17.54 -12.41 34.20
CA PRO A 66 -18.45 -13.56 34.35
C PRO A 66 -17.88 -14.85 33.75
N GLU A 67 -17.20 -14.78 32.60
CA GLU A 67 -16.52 -15.94 31.98
C GLU A 67 -15.29 -16.42 32.77
N PHE A 68 -14.64 -15.54 33.53
CA PHE A 68 -13.52 -15.90 34.39
C PHE A 68 -13.99 -16.76 35.56
N ALA A 69 -15.11 -16.38 36.20
CA ALA A 69 -15.75 -17.15 37.25
C ALA A 69 -16.31 -18.48 36.73
N ALA A 70 -16.69 -18.53 35.44
CA ALA A 70 -17.23 -19.72 34.79
C ALA A 70 -16.21 -20.84 34.54
N ARG A 71 -14.90 -20.55 34.53
CA ARG A 71 -13.86 -21.51 34.14
C ARG A 71 -13.17 -22.13 35.36
N LYS A 72 -13.14 -23.47 35.42
CA LYS A 72 -12.54 -24.23 36.54
C LYS A 72 -11.04 -23.98 36.72
N TRP A 73 -10.31 -23.76 35.63
CA TRP A 73 -8.86 -23.56 35.63
C TRP A 73 -8.46 -22.17 36.16
N THR A 74 -9.11 -21.10 35.69
CA THR A 74 -8.90 -19.73 36.18
C THR A 74 -9.29 -19.56 37.65
N MET A 75 -10.37 -20.23 38.08
CA MET A 75 -10.74 -20.31 39.50
C MET A 75 -9.77 -21.18 40.33
N ARG A 76 -9.01 -22.09 39.71
CA ARG A 76 -7.94 -22.83 40.38
C ARG A 76 -6.69 -21.96 40.56
N GLU A 77 -6.33 -21.17 39.56
CA GLU A 77 -5.24 -20.20 39.62
C GLU A 77 -5.45 -19.18 40.75
N LEU A 78 -6.63 -18.58 40.77
CA LEU A 78 -7.02 -17.62 41.79
C LEU A 78 -6.92 -18.23 43.20
N ARG A 79 -7.43 -19.46 43.37
CA ARG A 79 -7.37 -20.18 44.66
C ARG A 79 -5.95 -20.50 45.09
N CYS A 80 -5.10 -20.94 44.16
CA CYS A 80 -3.70 -21.19 44.48
C CYS A 80 -2.99 -19.91 44.93
N PHE A 81 -3.27 -18.77 44.28
CA PHE A 81 -2.70 -17.48 44.65
C PHE A 81 -3.21 -16.98 46.01
N LEU A 82 -4.53 -17.10 46.28
CA LEU A 82 -5.14 -16.73 47.57
C LEU A 82 -4.61 -17.60 48.71
N ARG A 83 -4.47 -18.92 48.48
CA ARG A 83 -3.88 -19.83 49.48
C ARG A 83 -2.43 -19.47 49.79
N ARG A 84 -1.60 -19.22 48.78
CA ARG A 84 -0.21 -18.77 48.99
C ARG A 84 -0.16 -17.48 49.81
N ARG A 85 -1.10 -16.57 49.56
CA ARG A 85 -1.23 -15.32 50.31
C ARG A 85 -1.59 -15.57 51.78
N SER A 86 -2.57 -16.43 52.06
CA SER A 86 -2.98 -16.74 53.44
C SER A 86 -1.90 -17.52 54.20
N GLU A 87 -1.20 -18.45 53.53
CA GLU A 87 -0.04 -19.16 54.09
C GLU A 87 1.12 -18.21 54.41
N ALA A 88 1.40 -17.22 53.54
CA ALA A 88 2.41 -16.19 53.80
C ALA A 88 2.05 -15.34 55.03
N ILE A 89 0.78 -14.93 55.14
CA ILE A 89 0.27 -14.19 56.31
C ILE A 89 0.41 -15.02 57.60
N GLY A 90 0.03 -16.30 57.55
CA GLY A 90 0.11 -17.21 58.70
C GLY A 90 1.54 -17.56 59.12
N SER A 91 2.50 -17.51 58.19
CA SER A 91 3.92 -17.78 58.43
C SER A 91 4.77 -16.53 58.72
N GLY A 92 4.15 -15.34 58.77
CA GLY A 92 4.85 -14.07 59.00
C GLY A 92 5.71 -13.60 57.83
N MET A 93 5.59 -14.22 56.66
CA MET A 93 6.23 -13.78 55.41
C MET A 93 5.42 -12.69 54.72
N ARG A 94 6.07 -11.86 53.90
CA ARG A 94 5.36 -10.84 53.12
C ARG A 94 4.44 -11.53 52.09
N PRO A 95 3.12 -11.28 52.13
CA PRO A 95 2.20 -11.89 51.18
C PRO A 95 2.38 -11.32 49.75
N PRO A 96 2.22 -12.12 48.69
CA PRO A 96 2.19 -11.61 47.32
C PRO A 96 1.00 -10.66 47.11
N THR A 97 1.24 -9.59 46.35
CA THR A 97 0.27 -8.53 46.11
C THR A 97 -0.76 -9.00 45.07
N LEU A 98 -2.04 -9.03 45.45
CA LEU A 98 -3.16 -9.37 44.55
C LEU A 98 -3.85 -8.10 44.06
N ILE A 99 -4.06 -8.00 42.75
CA ILE A 99 -4.74 -6.89 42.08
C ILE A 99 -5.96 -7.43 41.32
N PRO A 100 -7.16 -7.38 41.92
CA PRO A 100 -8.37 -7.72 41.20
C PRO A 100 -8.76 -6.54 40.30
N VAL A 101 -8.92 -6.82 39.00
CA VAL A 101 -9.47 -5.89 38.00
C VAL A 101 -10.85 -6.42 37.63
N PHE A 102 -11.88 -5.80 38.16
CA PHE A 102 -13.26 -6.17 37.82
C PHE A 102 -13.56 -5.69 36.40
N TYR A 103 -14.12 -6.54 35.55
CA TYR A 103 -14.51 -6.21 34.17
C TYR A 103 -15.92 -6.74 33.92
N ARG A 104 -16.88 -5.81 33.75
CA ARG A 104 -18.32 -6.10 33.70
C ARG A 104 -18.82 -6.91 34.91
N LEU A 105 -18.25 -6.64 36.09
CA LEU A 105 -18.66 -7.14 37.40
C LEU A 105 -18.56 -5.97 38.39
N SER A 106 -19.54 -5.80 39.28
CA SER A 106 -19.43 -4.79 40.34
C SER A 106 -19.02 -5.43 41.68
N ILE A 107 -18.23 -4.69 42.47
CA ILE A 107 -17.79 -5.12 43.80
C ILE A 107 -18.97 -5.14 44.78
N ARG A 108 -19.97 -4.26 44.60
CA ARG A 108 -21.20 -4.27 45.43
C ARG A 108 -21.96 -5.57 45.25
N GLU A 109 -22.18 -6.01 44.00
CA GLU A 109 -22.81 -7.30 43.72
C GLU A 109 -22.01 -8.46 44.35
N CYS A 110 -20.68 -8.42 44.37
CA CYS A 110 -19.87 -9.47 45.02
C CYS A 110 -19.92 -9.45 46.57
N ARG A 111 -20.11 -8.28 47.20
CA ARG A 111 -20.22 -8.16 48.68
C ARG A 111 -21.61 -8.50 49.20
N GLU A 112 -22.64 -8.23 48.43
CA GLU A 112 -24.04 -8.43 48.80
C GLU A 112 -24.55 -9.87 48.50
N LEU A 113 -23.68 -10.77 48.03
CA LEU A 113 -24.00 -12.19 47.86
C LEU A 113 -24.28 -12.82 49.23
N ASP A 114 -25.53 -13.09 49.60
CA ASP A 114 -25.82 -13.93 50.76
C ASP A 114 -25.73 -15.42 50.34
N PRO A 115 -24.91 -16.25 51.01
CA PRO A 115 -24.84 -17.68 50.71
C PRO A 115 -26.15 -18.44 51.02
N ASN A 116 -27.04 -17.88 51.84
CA ASN A 116 -28.27 -18.55 52.29
C ASN A 116 -29.57 -17.95 51.75
N ASP A 117 -29.50 -16.97 50.84
CA ASP A 117 -30.70 -16.33 50.29
C ASP A 117 -31.29 -17.19 49.15
N ASP A 118 -32.35 -17.93 49.48
CA ASP A 118 -33.14 -18.75 48.55
C ASP A 118 -34.03 -17.91 47.61
N GLU A 119 -34.18 -16.60 47.86
CA GLU A 119 -34.94 -15.72 46.98
C GLU A 119 -34.11 -15.26 45.77
N ARG A 120 -34.29 -16.00 44.67
CA ARG A 120 -33.82 -15.75 43.29
C ARG A 120 -34.24 -14.39 42.68
N LYS A 121 -33.96 -13.25 43.31
CA LYS A 121 -34.43 -11.93 42.83
C LYS A 121 -33.35 -10.92 42.48
N ASN A 122 -32.12 -11.05 42.98
CA ASN A 122 -31.07 -10.05 42.74
C ASN A 122 -29.89 -10.52 41.87
N MET A 123 -30.03 -11.65 41.16
CA MET A 123 -29.06 -12.12 40.17
C MET A 123 -29.67 -12.07 38.75
N PHE A 124 -30.22 -10.92 38.37
CA PHE A 124 -30.64 -10.72 36.98
C PHE A 124 -29.39 -10.64 36.10
N GLU A 125 -29.16 -11.72 35.34
CA GLU A 125 -28.42 -11.86 34.06
C GLU A 125 -27.30 -12.89 34.03
N VAL A 126 -26.67 -13.27 35.14
CA VAL A 126 -25.55 -14.24 35.10
C VAL A 126 -26.04 -15.67 34.77
N GLU A 127 -27.22 -16.08 35.24
CA GLU A 127 -27.81 -17.40 34.95
C GLU A 127 -28.12 -17.64 33.46
N LYS A 128 -28.34 -16.59 32.66
CA LYS A 128 -28.57 -16.72 31.21
C LYS A 128 -27.31 -17.05 30.40
N PHE A 129 -26.12 -16.86 30.98
CA PHE A 129 -24.83 -17.09 30.29
C PHE A 129 -24.23 -18.48 30.54
N PHE A 130 -24.82 -19.27 31.45
CA PHE A 130 -24.42 -20.65 31.70
C PHE A 130 -25.39 -21.60 31.01
N SER A 131 -24.88 -22.50 30.17
CA SER A 131 -25.68 -23.66 29.76
C SER A 131 -25.92 -24.57 30.98
N ASP A 132 -27.04 -25.29 31.00
CA ASP A 132 -27.41 -26.25 32.06
C ASP A 132 -26.30 -27.28 32.37
N GLU A 133 -25.43 -27.52 31.40
CA GLU A 133 -24.26 -28.40 31.50
C GLU A 133 -23.11 -27.79 32.31
N ARG A 134 -22.91 -26.46 32.23
CA ARG A 134 -21.84 -25.73 32.95
C ARG A 134 -22.19 -25.40 34.40
N GLN A 135 -23.48 -25.33 34.74
CA GLN A 135 -23.93 -25.16 36.13
C GLN A 135 -23.63 -26.38 37.01
N ARG A 136 -23.40 -27.57 36.43
CA ARG A 136 -23.04 -28.80 37.16
C ARG A 136 -21.57 -28.88 37.57
N GLU A 137 -20.69 -28.09 36.94
CA GLU A 137 -19.23 -28.25 37.07
C GLU A 137 -18.56 -27.33 38.11
N ALA A 138 -19.23 -26.26 38.55
CA ALA A 138 -18.79 -25.40 39.64
C ALA A 138 -19.98 -25.14 40.58
N SER A 139 -19.86 -25.54 41.87
CA SER A 139 -20.91 -25.19 42.84
C SER A 139 -20.98 -23.67 42.98
N THR A 140 -22.17 -23.12 42.75
CA THR A 140 -22.44 -21.67 42.83
C THR A 140 -21.98 -21.10 44.17
N ASP A 141 -22.14 -21.87 45.26
CA ASP A 141 -21.75 -21.49 46.63
C ASP A 141 -20.23 -21.40 46.84
N MET A 142 -19.46 -22.19 46.11
CA MET A 142 -17.99 -22.13 46.16
C MET A 142 -17.48 -20.86 45.47
N VAL A 143 -18.06 -20.50 44.32
CA VAL A 143 -17.71 -19.27 43.59
C VAL A 143 -18.12 -18.03 44.39
N LYS A 144 -19.29 -18.06 45.05
CA LYS A 144 -19.77 -17.00 45.94
C LYS A 144 -18.77 -16.69 47.07
N ARG A 145 -18.28 -17.72 47.79
CA ARG A 145 -17.33 -17.55 48.90
C ARG A 145 -16.00 -16.93 48.47
N GLU A 146 -15.43 -17.37 47.35
CA GLU A 146 -14.15 -16.85 46.84
C GLU A 146 -14.27 -15.39 46.36
N LEU A 147 -15.39 -15.02 45.73
CA LEU A 147 -15.65 -13.65 45.31
C LEU A 147 -15.91 -12.70 46.49
N GLN A 148 -16.57 -13.19 47.56
CA GLN A 148 -16.72 -12.43 48.81
C GLN A 148 -15.37 -12.17 49.50
N GLU A 149 -14.50 -13.18 49.56
CA GLU A 149 -13.15 -13.06 50.13
C GLU A 149 -12.32 -12.02 49.36
N LEU A 150 -12.40 -12.03 48.02
CA LEU A 150 -11.79 -11.01 47.16
C LEU A 150 -12.35 -9.62 47.37
N ALA A 151 -13.67 -9.49 47.58
CA ALA A 151 -14.31 -8.20 47.77
C ALA A 151 -13.93 -7.54 49.11
N GLY A 152 -13.43 -8.33 50.08
CA GLY A 152 -12.81 -7.83 51.31
C GLY A 152 -11.40 -7.25 51.10
N ILE A 153 -10.74 -7.55 49.98
CA ILE A 153 -9.40 -7.06 49.62
C ILE A 153 -9.57 -5.81 48.74
N THR A 154 -9.04 -4.65 49.17
CA THR A 154 -9.17 -3.39 48.41
C THR A 154 -8.55 -3.51 47.01
N GLY A 155 -9.35 -3.35 45.95
CA GLY A 155 -8.94 -3.45 44.54
C GLY A 155 -9.14 -2.16 43.73
N ILE A 156 -8.80 -2.19 42.42
CA ILE A 156 -9.02 -1.08 41.49
C ILE A 156 -10.50 -1.10 41.08
N GLU A 157 -11.27 -0.15 41.57
CA GLU A 157 -12.69 0.00 41.22
C GLU A 157 -12.85 0.49 39.76
N ASN A 158 -13.74 -0.18 39.02
CA ASN A 158 -14.28 0.40 37.80
C ASN A 158 -15.28 1.49 38.14
N ASP A 159 -15.32 2.52 37.30
CA ASP A 159 -16.29 3.60 37.34
C ASP A 159 -17.72 3.02 37.36
N GLU A 160 -18.60 3.55 38.21
CA GLU A 160 -19.99 3.09 38.40
C GLU A 160 -20.80 3.11 37.08
N ARG A 161 -20.29 3.74 36.02
CA ARG A 161 -20.86 3.73 34.66
C ARG A 161 -20.62 2.43 33.87
N ALA A 162 -19.86 1.48 34.40
CA ALA A 162 -19.53 0.22 33.71
C ALA A 162 -20.45 -0.96 34.05
N THR A 163 -21.58 -0.71 34.73
CA THR A 163 -22.52 -1.76 35.17
C THR A 163 -23.75 -1.89 34.26
N ASN A 164 -23.93 -3.11 33.74
CA ASN A 164 -25.19 -3.75 33.34
C ASN A 164 -26.11 -3.02 32.33
N LEU A 165 -25.63 -2.77 31.12
CA LEU A 165 -26.51 -2.63 29.95
C LEU A 165 -26.05 -3.57 28.82
N PRO A 166 -26.92 -4.46 28.29
CA PRO A 166 -26.66 -5.16 27.05
C PRO A 166 -26.79 -4.14 25.91
N GLY A 167 -25.66 -3.52 25.55
CA GLY A 167 -25.61 -2.50 24.52
C GLY A 167 -24.45 -1.52 24.61
N ASP A 168 -23.73 -1.46 25.74
CA ASP A 168 -22.68 -0.45 25.88
C ASP A 168 -21.34 -0.90 25.30
N ALA A 169 -20.91 -0.14 24.27
CA ALA A 169 -19.58 -0.20 23.69
C ALA A 169 -18.56 0.29 24.73
N PHE A 170 -17.91 -0.63 25.43
CA PHE A 170 -16.71 -0.33 26.21
C PHE A 170 -15.63 0.17 25.24
N GLY A 171 -15.62 1.48 24.98
CA GLY A 171 -14.90 2.11 23.88
C GLY A 171 -13.37 2.04 24.05
N HIS A 172 -12.65 2.21 22.96
CA HIS A 172 -11.18 2.16 22.92
C HIS A 172 -10.53 3.08 23.96
N LEU A 173 -11.08 4.28 24.17
CA LEU A 173 -10.57 5.25 25.14
C LEU A 173 -10.74 4.80 26.60
N ALA A 174 -11.85 4.15 26.93
CA ALA A 174 -12.10 3.62 28.28
C ALA A 174 -11.17 2.44 28.61
N ARG A 175 -10.90 1.58 27.62
CA ARG A 175 -9.90 0.49 27.73
C ARG A 175 -8.50 1.05 27.97
N ALA A 176 -8.10 2.06 27.20
CA ALA A 176 -6.80 2.69 27.33
C ALA A 176 -6.59 3.31 28.72
N ASN A 177 -7.60 4.04 29.22
CA ASN A 177 -7.57 4.63 30.56
C ASN A 177 -7.51 3.58 31.67
N LEU A 178 -8.24 2.47 31.54
CA LEU A 178 -8.18 1.36 32.50
C LEU A 178 -6.80 0.70 32.51
N VAL A 179 -6.23 0.42 31.34
CA VAL A 179 -4.87 -0.12 31.22
C VAL A 179 -3.84 0.83 31.85
N GLU A 180 -3.99 2.14 31.65
CA GLU A 180 -3.10 3.14 32.24
C GLU A 180 -3.21 3.20 33.77
N ARG A 181 -4.43 3.15 34.32
CA ARG A 181 -4.66 3.09 35.77
C ARG A 181 -4.06 1.83 36.40
N VAL A 182 -4.31 0.67 35.80
CA VAL A 182 -3.77 -0.62 36.28
C VAL A 182 -2.25 -0.62 36.19
N PHE A 183 -1.69 -0.12 35.10
CA PHE A 183 -0.24 0.02 34.94
C PHE A 183 0.39 0.91 36.01
N LEU A 184 -0.15 2.11 36.26
CA LEU A 184 0.35 3.02 37.30
C LEU A 184 0.29 2.40 38.69
N TRP A 185 -0.75 1.61 38.97
CA TRP A 185 -0.92 0.92 40.25
C TRP A 185 0.08 -0.23 40.42
N VAL A 186 0.27 -1.06 39.37
CA VAL A 186 1.29 -2.12 39.35
C VAL A 186 2.68 -1.53 39.54
N LYS A 187 2.99 -0.44 38.82
CA LYS A 187 4.27 0.27 38.94
C LYS A 187 4.51 0.75 40.37
N LYS A 188 3.55 1.45 40.97
CA LYS A 188 3.63 1.93 42.36
C LYS A 188 3.86 0.77 43.35
N LYS A 189 3.17 -0.36 43.16
CA LYS A 189 3.34 -1.53 44.04
C LYS A 189 4.67 -2.25 43.85
N CYS A 190 5.15 -2.39 42.62
CA CYS A 190 6.49 -2.92 42.36
C CYS A 190 7.58 -2.01 42.94
N GLU A 191 7.39 -0.69 42.91
CA GLU A 191 8.30 0.28 43.54
C GLU A 191 8.29 0.17 45.07
N GLU A 192 7.11 0.04 45.70
CA GLU A 192 6.95 -0.18 47.14
C GLU A 192 7.51 -1.54 47.62
N ASP A 193 7.45 -2.58 46.77
CA ASP A 193 7.90 -3.94 47.07
C ASP A 193 9.39 -4.19 46.74
N SER A 194 10.08 -3.25 46.09
CA SER A 194 11.47 -3.43 45.68
C SER A 194 12.51 -3.12 46.77
N SER A 195 13.50 -4.00 46.92
CA SER A 195 14.79 -3.67 47.53
C SER A 195 15.56 -2.68 46.64
N ASP A 196 16.49 -1.92 47.22
CA ASP A 196 17.18 -0.77 46.62
C ASP A 196 17.74 -0.98 45.19
N GLU A 197 17.97 -2.23 44.77
CA GLU A 197 18.47 -2.61 43.43
C GLU A 197 17.48 -2.34 42.26
N VAL A 198 16.16 -2.48 42.44
CA VAL A 198 15.19 -2.23 41.32
C VAL A 198 14.91 -0.74 41.15
N ARG A 199 15.10 0.03 42.22
CA ARG A 199 14.89 1.48 42.23
C ARG A 199 15.94 2.23 41.39
N GLU A 200 17.15 1.69 41.25
CA GLU A 200 18.15 2.19 40.30
C GLU A 200 17.76 1.94 38.84
N VAL A 201 17.26 0.74 38.51
CA VAL A 201 16.85 0.39 37.14
C VAL A 201 15.68 1.25 36.66
N LEU A 202 14.71 1.53 37.54
CA LEU A 202 13.56 2.38 37.19
C LEU A 202 13.93 3.87 37.09
N ASN A 203 14.84 4.37 37.93
CA ASN A 203 15.28 5.77 37.88
C ASN A 203 16.28 6.05 36.73
N ALA A 204 17.08 5.06 36.32
CA ALA A 204 18.00 5.19 35.18
C ALA A 204 17.29 5.35 33.83
N SER A 205 15.98 5.05 33.75
CA SER A 205 15.17 5.23 32.54
C SER A 205 14.69 6.68 32.32
N GLY A 206 14.95 7.59 33.26
CA GLY A 206 14.50 8.99 33.23
C GLY A 206 15.44 9.98 32.52
N GLN A 207 16.66 9.60 32.14
CA GLN A 207 17.60 10.49 31.45
C GLN A 207 18.46 9.74 30.43
N VAL A 208 18.82 10.44 29.33
CA VAL A 208 19.73 10.06 28.22
C VAL A 208 19.00 9.30 27.09
N GLY A 209 18.93 9.73 25.83
CA GLY A 209 19.76 10.67 25.06
C GLY A 209 20.80 9.92 24.22
N THR A 210 20.57 9.80 22.90
CA THR A 210 21.52 9.40 21.83
C THR A 210 21.99 7.93 21.70
N GLN A 211 21.67 7.37 20.51
CA GLN A 211 22.38 6.37 19.68
C GLN A 211 23.01 5.12 20.33
N ALA A 212 22.42 3.94 20.08
CA ALA A 212 22.86 2.99 19.04
C ALA A 212 22.33 1.57 19.33
N ALA A 213 21.73 0.98 18.29
CA ALA A 213 21.57 -0.45 17.97
C ALA A 213 21.32 -1.48 19.10
N VAL A 214 20.22 -2.25 18.99
CA VAL A 214 20.25 -3.71 18.81
C VAL A 214 18.82 -4.27 18.62
N THR A 215 18.63 -4.86 17.44
CA THR A 215 17.72 -5.95 17.01
C THR A 215 16.19 -5.83 17.10
N SER A 216 15.63 -5.73 15.88
CA SER A 216 14.42 -6.38 15.35
C SER A 216 13.67 -7.35 16.28
N THR A 217 12.52 -6.89 16.76
CA THR A 217 11.28 -7.67 16.77
C THR A 217 10.19 -6.76 16.24
N ALA A 218 9.43 -7.24 15.24
CA ALA A 218 8.33 -6.51 14.61
C ALA A 218 7.27 -6.13 15.65
N ARG A 219 7.40 -4.95 16.26
CA ARG A 219 6.33 -4.29 17.01
C ARG A 219 5.56 -3.42 16.03
N CYS A 220 4.23 -3.51 16.07
CA CYS A 220 3.32 -2.56 15.43
C CYS A 220 3.65 -1.14 15.90
N THR A 221 4.55 -0.45 15.19
CA THR A 221 4.75 0.97 15.35
C THR A 221 3.55 1.64 14.72
N LEU A 222 2.82 2.44 15.51
CA LEU A 222 1.95 3.47 14.96
C LEU A 222 2.79 4.29 13.97
N ASP A 223 2.24 4.53 12.78
CA ASP A 223 2.85 5.34 11.75
C ASP A 223 3.12 6.76 12.29
N VAL A 224 4.40 7.15 12.41
CA VAL A 224 4.84 8.47 12.87
C VAL A 224 5.75 9.09 11.82
N PHE A 225 5.35 10.26 11.32
CA PHE A 225 6.13 10.99 10.32
C PHE A 225 7.45 11.49 10.90
N THR A 226 8.57 11.07 10.31
CA THR A 226 9.92 11.54 10.63
C THR A 226 10.56 12.13 9.38
N PRO A 227 10.90 13.44 9.34
CA PRO A 227 11.64 14.03 8.24
C PRO A 227 13.00 13.32 8.09
N CYS A 228 13.35 12.95 6.86
CA CYS A 228 14.63 12.29 6.59
C CYS A 228 15.19 12.71 5.23
N ILE A 229 16.49 12.45 5.04
CA ILE A 229 17.14 12.53 3.73
C ILE A 229 17.31 11.10 3.25
N HIS A 230 16.46 10.70 2.31
CA HIS A 230 16.54 9.42 1.64
C HIS A 230 17.26 9.59 0.31
N ALA A 231 18.59 9.73 0.34
CA ALA A 231 19.45 9.86 -0.84
C ALA A 231 20.85 9.30 -0.57
N GLU A 232 21.43 8.59 -1.55
CA GLU A 232 22.84 8.14 -1.48
C GLU A 232 23.81 9.34 -1.50
N HIS A 233 24.97 9.20 -0.85
CA HIS A 233 26.03 10.20 -0.94
C HIS A 233 26.86 9.98 -2.21
N ASN A 234 27.43 11.05 -2.75
CA ASN A 234 28.48 10.90 -3.77
C ASN A 234 29.79 10.47 -3.08
N PRO A 235 30.61 9.65 -3.74
CA PRO A 235 32.00 9.44 -3.34
C PRO A 235 32.78 10.76 -3.28
N ASP A 236 33.77 10.83 -2.38
CA ASP A 236 34.61 12.03 -2.18
C ASP A 236 35.41 12.42 -3.43
N GLU A 237 35.60 11.47 -4.35
CA GLU A 237 36.34 11.61 -5.61
C GLU A 237 35.55 12.35 -6.70
N ILE A 238 34.25 12.60 -6.48
CA ILE A 238 33.39 13.28 -7.45
C ILE A 238 33.47 14.80 -7.25
N TYR A 239 34.04 15.49 -8.23
CA TYR A 239 34.09 16.95 -8.27
C TYR A 239 32.78 17.58 -8.72
N LEU A 240 32.16 18.40 -7.85
CA LEU A 240 30.97 19.19 -8.17
C LEU A 240 31.07 20.59 -7.59
N GLN A 241 30.56 21.58 -8.33
CA GLN A 241 30.55 22.98 -7.92
C GLN A 241 29.12 23.52 -7.84
N LEU A 242 28.47 23.35 -6.68
CA LEU A 242 27.09 23.82 -6.46
C LEU A 242 26.96 25.33 -6.21
N ASN A 243 28.03 25.97 -5.72
CA ASN A 243 28.01 27.38 -5.30
C ASN A 243 28.86 28.30 -6.19
N SER A 244 29.34 27.80 -7.33
CA SER A 244 30.18 28.58 -8.24
C SER A 244 29.35 29.65 -8.95
N ARG A 245 29.90 30.87 -8.99
CA ARG A 245 29.27 32.04 -9.61
C ARG A 245 30.24 32.71 -10.57
N GLY A 246 29.72 33.18 -11.69
CA GLY A 246 30.43 33.98 -12.67
C GLY A 246 30.75 35.39 -12.17
N ILE A 247 31.43 36.15 -13.01
CA ILE A 247 31.86 37.54 -12.73
C ILE A 247 30.65 38.46 -12.49
N ASP A 248 29.50 38.13 -13.08
CA ASP A 248 28.21 38.80 -12.94
C ASP A 248 27.39 38.34 -11.71
N GLY A 249 27.91 37.39 -10.92
CA GLY A 249 27.23 36.80 -9.77
C GLY A 249 26.17 35.76 -10.12
N SER A 250 25.98 35.43 -11.40
CA SER A 250 25.07 34.37 -11.87
C SER A 250 25.73 32.99 -11.76
N PRO A 251 24.97 31.89 -11.58
CA PRO A 251 25.54 30.55 -11.54
C PRO A 251 26.18 30.17 -12.89
N ASN A 252 27.49 29.91 -12.89
CA ASN A 252 28.28 29.62 -14.09
C ASN A 252 28.33 28.11 -14.43
N THR A 253 28.13 27.23 -13.45
CA THR A 253 28.10 25.77 -13.65
C THR A 253 26.67 25.25 -13.85
N CYS A 254 26.54 24.05 -14.43
CA CYS A 254 25.24 23.39 -14.60
C CYS A 254 24.62 23.03 -13.25
N GLU A 255 25.45 22.61 -12.29
CA GLU A 255 25.08 22.28 -10.92
C GLU A 255 24.52 23.48 -10.17
N ALA A 256 25.20 24.63 -10.23
CA ALA A 256 24.76 25.86 -9.58
C ALA A 256 23.45 26.38 -10.21
N ARG A 257 23.31 26.28 -11.54
CA ARG A 257 22.05 26.61 -12.26
C ARG A 257 20.89 25.71 -11.83
N LEU A 258 21.16 24.42 -11.58
CA LEU A 258 20.17 23.47 -11.09
C LEU A 258 19.76 23.77 -9.64
N LYS A 259 20.73 24.04 -8.76
CA LYS A 259 20.47 24.45 -7.37
C LYS A 259 19.61 25.72 -7.32
N GLU A 260 19.95 26.73 -8.10
CA GLU A 260 19.16 27.97 -8.17
C GLU A 260 17.74 27.73 -8.69
N ALA A 261 17.57 26.87 -9.70
CA ALA A 261 16.25 26.49 -10.18
C ALA A 261 15.40 25.84 -9.09
N VAL A 262 15.99 24.94 -8.29
CA VAL A 262 15.32 24.27 -7.17
C VAL A 262 15.01 25.22 -6.01
N LEU A 263 15.82 26.26 -5.79
CA LEU A 263 15.61 27.28 -4.75
C LEU A 263 14.77 28.48 -5.19
N SER A 264 14.48 28.63 -6.48
CA SER A 264 13.73 29.77 -7.05
C SER A 264 12.42 30.05 -6.29
N THR A 265 11.94 31.28 -6.19
CA THR A 265 10.68 31.57 -5.45
C THR A 265 9.44 31.65 -6.34
N ASP A 266 9.54 31.23 -7.61
CA ASP A 266 8.44 31.33 -8.56
C ASP A 266 7.27 30.42 -8.14
N ARG A 267 6.07 31.00 -8.11
CA ARG A 267 4.83 30.36 -7.61
C ARG A 267 4.09 29.61 -8.70
N ASN A 268 4.39 29.85 -9.97
CA ASN A 268 3.64 29.31 -11.11
C ASN A 268 4.08 27.92 -11.56
N THR A 269 5.16 27.38 -11.00
CA THR A 269 5.68 26.06 -11.36
C THR A 269 5.74 25.15 -10.13
N SER A 270 4.80 24.22 -10.00
CA SER A 270 4.83 23.14 -8.99
C SER A 270 6.01 22.17 -9.21
N ILE A 271 6.60 22.19 -10.40
CA ILE A 271 7.81 21.43 -10.74
C ILE A 271 9.01 22.38 -10.73
N GLY A 272 10.01 22.06 -9.91
CA GLY A 272 11.15 22.94 -9.61
C GLY A 272 12.15 23.03 -10.77
N ALA A 273 12.63 21.89 -11.29
CA ALA A 273 13.56 21.88 -12.41
C ALA A 273 13.63 20.52 -13.11
N THR A 274 14.15 20.51 -14.34
CA THR A 274 14.47 19.31 -15.10
C THR A 274 15.92 19.30 -15.55
N ALA A 275 16.68 18.29 -15.14
CA ALA A 275 18.05 18.07 -15.60
C ALA A 275 18.04 17.21 -16.87
N THR A 276 18.48 17.77 -18.00
CA THR A 276 18.50 17.09 -19.31
C THR A 276 19.93 16.95 -19.82
N GLY A 277 20.29 15.83 -20.45
CA GLY A 277 21.62 15.67 -21.04
C GLY A 277 21.97 14.23 -21.41
N LYS A 278 23.03 14.05 -22.21
CA LYS A 278 23.57 12.72 -22.61
C LYS A 278 23.93 11.87 -21.37
N GLY A 279 24.07 10.56 -21.51
CA GLY A 279 24.53 9.70 -20.41
C GLY A 279 25.96 10.05 -19.96
N GLY A 280 26.29 9.84 -18.69
CA GLY A 280 27.67 10.04 -18.19
C GLY A 280 28.10 11.50 -17.95
N VAL A 281 27.22 12.49 -18.16
CA VAL A 281 27.51 13.94 -17.94
C VAL A 281 27.38 14.40 -16.49
N GLY A 282 27.12 13.51 -15.53
CA GLY A 282 27.06 13.85 -14.09
C GLY A 282 25.71 14.30 -13.53
N LYS A 283 24.59 14.07 -14.25
CA LYS A 283 23.24 14.45 -13.78
C LYS A 283 22.88 13.85 -12.42
N THR A 284 23.02 12.53 -12.28
CA THR A 284 22.74 11.80 -11.03
C THR A 284 23.61 12.31 -9.88
N CYS A 285 24.90 12.57 -10.14
CA CYS A 285 25.82 13.11 -9.13
C CYS A 285 25.39 14.51 -8.68
N ALA A 286 24.97 15.39 -9.61
CA ALA A 286 24.45 16.71 -9.28
C ALA A 286 23.16 16.62 -8.44
N LEU A 287 22.25 15.70 -8.76
CA LEU A 287 21.03 15.47 -7.97
C LEU A 287 21.32 14.97 -6.55
N ARG A 288 22.24 14.01 -6.39
CA ARG A 288 22.68 13.54 -5.08
C ARG A 288 23.32 14.65 -4.26
N ALA A 289 24.15 15.49 -4.89
CA ALA A 289 24.77 16.62 -4.20
C ALA A 289 23.74 17.66 -3.75
N ILE A 290 22.73 17.96 -4.57
CA ILE A 290 21.61 18.85 -4.20
C ILE A 290 20.82 18.26 -3.02
N ALA A 291 20.62 16.94 -2.97
CA ALA A 291 19.89 16.30 -1.89
C ALA A 291 20.55 16.49 -0.51
N HIS A 292 21.88 16.64 -0.48
CA HIS A 292 22.69 16.82 0.72
C HIS A 292 23.17 18.25 0.96
N ASP A 293 22.75 19.21 0.14
CA ASP A 293 23.13 20.63 0.27
C ASP A 293 22.39 21.32 1.43
N ASP A 294 23.11 22.14 2.21
CA ASP A 294 22.56 22.72 3.43
C ASP A 294 21.47 23.79 3.18
N ASP A 295 21.56 24.54 2.06
CA ASP A 295 20.53 25.51 1.69
C ASP A 295 19.23 24.80 1.31
N ILE A 296 19.34 23.63 0.65
CA ILE A 296 18.22 22.78 0.30
C ILE A 296 17.59 22.18 1.56
N LYS A 297 18.39 21.66 2.49
CA LYS A 297 17.90 21.14 3.79
C LYS A 297 17.14 22.21 4.58
N ALA A 298 17.67 23.43 4.61
CA ALA A 298 17.02 24.54 5.28
C ALA A 298 15.66 24.90 4.64
N ARG A 299 15.57 24.79 3.30
CA ARG A 299 14.35 25.10 2.53
C ARG A 299 13.26 24.02 2.64
N PHE A 300 13.64 22.74 2.69
CA PHE A 300 12.73 21.59 2.66
C PHE A 300 12.76 20.83 3.98
N SER A 301 12.20 21.44 5.03
CA SER A 301 12.16 20.89 6.39
C SER A 301 11.38 19.58 6.53
N GLY A 302 10.56 19.23 5.53
CA GLY A 302 9.85 17.95 5.46
C GLY A 302 10.70 16.78 4.95
N GLY A 303 11.95 17.02 4.53
CA GLY A 303 12.87 15.99 4.05
C GLY A 303 13.06 15.97 2.53
N VAL A 304 14.04 15.18 2.09
CA VAL A 304 14.41 14.99 0.69
C VAL A 304 14.33 13.51 0.34
N TYR A 305 13.57 13.17 -0.70
CA TYR A 305 13.30 11.78 -1.08
C TYR A 305 13.77 11.53 -2.52
N PHE A 306 14.81 10.70 -2.66
CA PHE A 306 15.43 10.31 -3.92
C PHE A 306 14.85 8.97 -4.41
N MET A 307 14.48 8.91 -5.69
CA MET A 307 13.87 7.74 -6.32
C MET A 307 14.54 7.47 -7.66
N SER A 308 14.92 6.22 -7.93
CA SER A 308 15.58 5.80 -9.16
C SER A 308 14.66 4.94 -10.02
N LEU A 309 14.37 5.39 -11.25
CA LEU A 309 13.49 4.65 -12.18
C LEU A 309 14.29 3.88 -13.24
N GLY A 310 15.05 4.59 -14.07
CA GLY A 310 15.77 4.02 -15.21
C GLY A 310 14.87 3.73 -16.43
N LYS A 311 15.49 3.33 -17.55
CA LYS A 311 14.83 3.11 -18.84
C LYS A 311 13.78 1.99 -18.85
N ASP A 312 14.00 0.96 -18.05
CA ASP A 312 13.12 -0.21 -17.95
C ASP A 312 12.02 -0.02 -16.88
N ALA A 313 11.87 1.19 -16.34
CA ALA A 313 10.83 1.49 -15.37
C ALA A 313 9.44 1.45 -15.99
N ASN A 314 8.46 1.21 -15.13
CA ASN A 314 7.03 1.25 -15.43
C ASN A 314 6.29 1.82 -14.21
N VAL A 315 4.95 1.87 -14.31
CA VAL A 315 4.10 2.45 -13.27
C VAL A 315 4.22 1.72 -11.93
N GLY A 316 4.42 0.40 -11.93
CA GLY A 316 4.57 -0.36 -10.69
C GLY A 316 5.88 -0.08 -9.97
N ARG A 317 7.00 -0.02 -10.70
CA ARG A 317 8.29 0.40 -10.14
C ARG A 317 8.19 1.81 -9.53
N LEU A 318 7.48 2.72 -10.20
CA LEU A 318 7.21 4.04 -9.64
C LEU A 318 6.42 3.96 -8.32
N ILE A 319 5.32 3.18 -8.27
CA ILE A 319 4.54 2.98 -7.05
C ILE A 319 5.42 2.42 -5.92
N GLU A 320 6.26 1.44 -6.22
CA GLU A 320 7.19 0.86 -5.26
C GLU A 320 8.17 1.90 -4.69
N GLN A 321 8.76 2.73 -5.56
CA GLN A 321 9.64 3.82 -5.12
C GLN A 321 8.89 4.86 -4.26
N LEU A 322 7.63 5.16 -4.58
CA LEU A 322 6.79 6.03 -3.74
C LEU A 322 6.51 5.39 -2.37
N CYS A 323 6.26 4.08 -2.31
CA CYS A 323 6.09 3.36 -1.05
C CYS A 323 7.37 3.39 -0.21
N ILE A 324 8.54 3.18 -0.83
CA ILE A 324 9.84 3.26 -0.14
C ILE A 324 10.06 4.66 0.46
N ALA A 325 9.68 5.72 -0.25
CA ALA A 325 9.76 7.08 0.29
C ALA A 325 8.86 7.28 1.52
N VAL A 326 7.66 6.70 1.52
CA VAL A 326 6.74 6.73 2.67
C VAL A 326 7.30 5.92 3.84
N GLU A 327 7.87 4.75 3.61
CA GLU A 327 8.54 3.94 4.64
C GLU A 327 9.74 4.67 5.25
N ALA A 328 10.57 5.30 4.40
CA ALA A 328 11.72 6.09 4.86
C ALA A 328 11.29 7.24 5.78
N SER A 329 10.08 7.78 5.58
CA SER A 329 9.50 8.81 6.46
C SER A 329 8.73 8.26 7.68
N GLY A 330 8.75 6.94 7.92
CA GLY A 330 8.13 6.29 9.08
C GLY A 330 6.69 5.77 8.88
N GLY A 331 6.18 5.74 7.64
CA GLY A 331 4.81 5.32 7.30
C GLY A 331 4.71 3.86 6.87
N ASN A 332 5.11 2.91 7.71
CA ASN A 332 5.16 1.49 7.34
C ASN A 332 3.76 0.91 7.01
N GLN A 333 2.73 1.26 7.79
CA GLN A 333 1.35 0.79 7.52
C GLN A 333 0.73 1.52 6.33
N ALA A 334 0.98 2.82 6.18
CA ALA A 334 0.56 3.61 5.04
C ALA A 334 1.13 3.05 3.74
N ALA A 335 2.42 2.69 3.72
CA ALA A 335 3.08 2.06 2.58
C ALA A 335 2.50 0.67 2.27
N ALA A 336 2.23 -0.17 3.28
CA ALA A 336 1.55 -1.46 3.07
C ALA A 336 0.19 -1.27 2.39
N LYS A 337 -0.63 -0.33 2.88
CA LYS A 337 -1.93 0.03 2.27
C LYS A 337 -1.80 0.66 0.88
N MET A 338 -0.66 1.26 0.55
CA MET A 338 -0.37 1.80 -0.79
C MET A 338 0.00 0.68 -1.76
N ARG A 339 0.76 -0.34 -1.32
CA ARG A 339 1.12 -1.52 -2.14
C ARG A 339 -0.09 -2.34 -2.59
N GLU A 340 -1.17 -2.32 -1.82
CA GLU A 340 -2.45 -2.95 -2.19
C GLU A 340 -3.14 -2.28 -3.40
N GLN A 341 -2.77 -1.05 -3.76
CA GLN A 341 -3.44 -0.28 -4.80
C GLN A 341 -2.76 -0.47 -6.15
N SER A 342 -3.53 -0.86 -7.17
CA SER A 342 -3.03 -0.99 -8.56
C SER A 342 -3.04 0.34 -9.33
N GLU A 343 -3.72 1.37 -8.83
CA GLU A 343 -3.88 2.66 -9.50
C GLU A 343 -3.01 3.74 -8.87
N LEU A 344 -2.12 4.34 -9.67
CA LEU A 344 -1.24 5.43 -9.23
C LEU A 344 -2.03 6.60 -8.61
N SER A 345 -3.20 6.94 -9.14
CA SER A 345 -4.03 8.05 -8.62
C SER A 345 -4.42 7.85 -7.14
N ARG A 346 -4.74 6.62 -6.73
CA ARG A 346 -5.10 6.29 -5.34
C ARG A 346 -3.86 6.31 -4.45
N VAL A 347 -2.74 5.78 -4.94
CA VAL A 347 -1.43 5.82 -4.27
C VAL A 347 -1.00 7.26 -4.01
N LEU A 348 -1.10 8.14 -5.02
CA LEU A 348 -0.77 9.56 -4.88
C LEU A 348 -1.68 10.28 -3.88
N THR A 349 -2.97 9.93 -3.83
CA THR A 349 -3.90 10.51 -2.84
C THR A 349 -3.50 10.14 -1.41
N LYS A 350 -3.15 8.87 -1.16
CA LYS A 350 -2.65 8.41 0.14
C LYS A 350 -1.31 9.05 0.50
N MET A 351 -0.39 9.13 -0.45
CA MET A 351 0.90 9.79 -0.27
C MET A 351 0.74 11.27 0.06
N ARG A 352 -0.17 11.98 -0.63
CA ARG A 352 -0.47 13.39 -0.29
C ARG A 352 -1.04 13.55 1.10
N ALA A 353 -1.91 12.64 1.55
CA ALA A 353 -2.41 12.65 2.91
C ALA A 353 -1.28 12.44 3.93
N TRP A 354 -0.30 11.60 3.60
CA TRP A 354 0.86 11.32 4.46
C TRP A 354 1.83 12.50 4.58
N PHE A 355 2.19 13.14 3.47
CA PHE A 355 3.07 14.31 3.43
C PHE A 355 2.34 15.64 3.67
N ASN A 356 1.06 15.60 4.03
CA ASN A 356 0.23 16.80 4.18
C ASN A 356 0.86 17.77 5.19
N THR A 357 0.78 19.08 4.93
CA THR A 357 1.36 20.19 5.74
C THR A 357 2.90 20.30 5.78
N ARG A 358 3.65 19.48 5.04
CA ARG A 358 5.12 19.50 5.01
C ARG A 358 5.67 20.01 3.66
N VAL A 359 6.85 20.64 3.71
CA VAL A 359 7.58 21.12 2.52
C VAL A 359 8.72 20.14 2.24
N CYS A 360 8.53 19.28 1.23
CA CYS A 360 9.45 18.21 0.87
C CYS A 360 10.04 18.42 -0.54
N LEU A 361 11.23 17.88 -0.79
CA LEU A 361 11.81 17.79 -2.13
C LEU A 361 11.77 16.34 -2.61
N PHE A 362 11.09 16.08 -3.73
CA PHE A 362 11.05 14.79 -4.39
C PHE A 362 11.98 14.81 -5.60
N ILE A 363 12.96 13.91 -5.62
CA ILE A 363 13.95 13.77 -6.69
C ILE A 363 13.70 12.45 -7.41
N ILE A 364 13.47 12.50 -8.72
CA ILE A 364 13.28 11.31 -9.55
C ILE A 364 14.40 11.24 -10.60
N ASP A 365 15.29 10.25 -10.48
CA ASP A 365 16.42 10.07 -11.38
C ASP A 365 16.10 9.11 -12.54
N ASP A 366 16.64 9.46 -13.70
CA ASP A 366 16.61 8.75 -14.98
C ASP A 366 15.19 8.38 -15.45
N VAL A 367 14.36 9.40 -15.69
CA VAL A 367 12.99 9.25 -16.21
C VAL A 367 13.00 9.06 -17.74
N TRP A 368 12.24 8.09 -18.23
CA TRP A 368 12.05 7.79 -19.66
C TRP A 368 10.57 7.71 -20.04
N ALA A 369 10.21 8.11 -21.27
CA ALA A 369 8.84 8.02 -21.79
C ALA A 369 8.51 6.61 -22.31
N VAL A 370 8.53 5.61 -21.44
CA VAL A 370 8.40 4.18 -21.80
C VAL A 370 7.49 3.45 -20.80
N ASN A 371 6.87 2.34 -21.20
CA ASN A 371 6.06 1.45 -20.34
C ASN A 371 4.97 2.17 -19.50
N GLY A 372 4.24 3.10 -20.13
CA GLY A 372 3.12 3.82 -19.50
C GLY A 372 3.52 5.01 -18.63
N ILE A 373 4.80 5.37 -18.56
CA ILE A 373 5.26 6.64 -17.99
C ILE A 373 5.27 7.68 -19.12
N ASP A 374 4.34 8.63 -19.07
CA ASP A 374 4.20 9.71 -20.05
C ASP A 374 4.16 11.10 -19.40
N ALA A 375 4.07 12.15 -20.22
CA ALA A 375 3.98 13.52 -19.72
C ALA A 375 2.74 13.76 -18.83
N CYS A 376 1.63 13.05 -19.08
CA CYS A 376 0.42 13.11 -18.26
C CYS A 376 0.68 12.53 -16.86
N MET A 377 1.45 11.45 -16.75
CA MET A 377 1.85 10.84 -15.48
C MET A 377 2.80 11.74 -14.68
N LEU A 378 3.73 12.44 -15.34
CA LEU A 378 4.55 13.45 -14.68
C LEU A 378 3.73 14.64 -14.19
N GLN A 379 2.72 15.06 -14.94
CA GLN A 379 1.74 16.07 -14.50
C GLN A 379 0.87 15.57 -13.34
N LYS A 380 0.57 14.27 -13.27
CA LYS A 380 -0.07 13.68 -12.08
C LYS A 380 0.89 13.67 -10.89
N LEU A 381 2.18 13.41 -11.07
CA LEU A 381 3.17 13.48 -9.99
C LEU A 381 3.39 14.91 -9.49
N SER A 382 3.27 15.92 -10.36
CA SER A 382 3.38 17.33 -9.93
C SER A 382 2.31 17.72 -8.92
N THR A 383 1.21 16.97 -8.86
CA THR A 383 0.19 17.18 -7.84
C THR A 383 0.65 16.83 -6.41
N LEU A 384 1.73 16.04 -6.25
CA LEU A 384 2.39 15.84 -4.95
C LEU A 384 2.98 17.15 -4.42
N ALA A 385 3.44 18.02 -5.32
CA ALA A 385 3.97 19.35 -4.99
C ALA A 385 2.88 20.38 -4.63
N ASP A 386 1.59 20.06 -4.86
CA ASP A 386 0.45 20.89 -4.46
C ASP A 386 0.01 20.67 -2.99
N THR A 387 0.76 19.88 -2.22
CA THR A 387 0.53 19.70 -0.77
C THR A 387 0.86 21.00 -0.03
N ALA A 388 -0.17 21.81 0.21
CA ALA A 388 -0.05 23.12 0.84
C ALA A 388 0.04 22.99 2.38
N GLY A 389 1.17 23.41 2.94
CA GLY A 389 1.18 24.04 4.26
C GLY A 389 0.72 25.49 4.12
N ASP A 390 0.06 26.05 5.14
CA ASP A 390 -0.44 27.44 5.20
C ASP A 390 0.64 28.54 5.08
N SER A 391 1.92 28.17 4.92
CA SER A 391 3.06 29.08 4.75
C SER A 391 3.40 29.30 3.27
N ARG A 392 4.16 30.37 2.98
CA ARG A 392 4.59 30.85 1.64
C ARG A 392 5.43 29.85 0.80
N GLU A 393 5.44 28.57 1.13
CA GLU A 393 6.45 27.58 0.77
C GLU A 393 5.78 26.26 0.36
N ARG A 394 6.14 25.69 -0.80
CA ARG A 394 5.56 24.46 -1.36
C ARG A 394 6.61 23.39 -1.59
N SER A 395 6.21 22.13 -1.47
CA SER A 395 6.99 20.98 -1.91
C SER A 395 7.38 21.09 -3.39
N ARG A 396 8.48 20.46 -3.80
CA ARG A 396 8.97 20.52 -5.18
C ARG A 396 9.32 19.16 -5.75
N LEU A 397 9.15 19.05 -7.06
CA LEU A 397 9.58 17.91 -7.85
C LEU A 397 10.78 18.30 -8.72
N LEU A 398 11.84 17.50 -8.66
CA LEU A 398 13.06 17.59 -9.46
C LEU A 398 13.25 16.26 -10.18
N TYR A 399 13.49 16.28 -11.48
CA TYR A 399 13.77 15.03 -12.20
C TYR A 399 14.85 15.16 -13.26
N SER A 400 15.54 14.05 -13.54
CA SER A 400 16.49 13.95 -14.64
C SER A 400 15.93 13.10 -15.79
N THR A 401 16.32 13.44 -17.02
CA THR A 401 15.99 12.62 -18.18
C THR A 401 17.08 12.68 -19.25
N ARG A 402 17.18 11.59 -20.02
CA ARG A 402 17.98 11.50 -21.26
C ARG A 402 17.09 11.52 -22.50
N ASP A 403 15.79 11.37 -22.32
CA ASP A 403 14.83 11.19 -23.41
C ASP A 403 14.44 12.53 -24.01
N SER A 404 14.74 12.71 -25.29
CA SER A 404 14.38 13.92 -26.04
C SER A 404 12.89 13.99 -26.37
N LYS A 405 12.14 12.87 -26.25
CA LYS A 405 10.70 12.80 -26.54
C LYS A 405 9.82 13.20 -25.36
N LEU A 406 10.37 13.20 -24.15
CA LEU A 406 9.63 13.50 -22.93
C LEU A 406 9.37 15.02 -22.86
N LYS A 407 8.11 15.44 -23.05
CA LYS A 407 7.71 16.84 -22.87
C LYS A 407 7.97 17.25 -21.42
N TRP A 408 8.92 18.15 -21.22
CA TRP A 408 9.34 18.58 -19.90
C TRP A 408 8.35 19.57 -19.29
N VAL A 409 8.38 19.65 -17.96
CA VAL A 409 7.52 20.52 -17.17
C VAL A 409 8.44 21.20 -16.13
N GLY A 410 8.49 22.53 -16.11
CA GLY A 410 9.38 23.32 -15.23
C GLY A 410 10.62 23.92 -15.94
N LYS A 411 11.55 24.51 -15.16
CA LYS A 411 12.78 25.16 -15.68
C LYS A 411 13.79 24.09 -16.13
N ARG A 412 14.19 24.14 -17.41
CA ARG A 412 15.14 23.19 -18.00
C ARG A 412 16.58 23.62 -17.73
N VAL A 413 17.41 22.68 -17.26
CA VAL A 413 18.87 22.82 -17.16
C VAL A 413 19.50 21.75 -18.04
N THR A 414 20.29 22.17 -19.03
CA THR A 414 21.02 21.28 -19.92
C THR A 414 22.40 20.98 -19.34
N PHE A 415 22.72 19.70 -19.23
CA PHE A 415 24.03 19.18 -18.87
C PHE A 415 24.73 18.73 -20.14
N GLU A 416 25.86 19.35 -20.41
CA GLU A 416 26.74 19.05 -21.54
C GLU A 416 28.08 18.51 -21.02
N PRO A 417 28.84 17.77 -21.86
CA PRO A 417 30.22 17.44 -21.54
C PRO A 417 31.02 18.71 -21.19
N ARG A 418 31.99 18.58 -20.28
CA ARG A 418 32.89 19.66 -19.90
C ARG A 418 33.77 20.06 -21.08
N GLU A 419 34.37 21.24 -20.99
CA GLU A 419 35.39 21.64 -21.96
C GLU A 419 36.55 20.64 -21.97
N ARG A 420 36.98 20.22 -23.17
CA ARG A 420 37.98 19.14 -23.33
C ARG A 420 39.27 19.40 -22.56
N GLU A 421 39.73 20.64 -22.54
CA GLU A 421 40.91 21.10 -21.78
C GLU A 421 40.55 22.22 -20.79
N GLY A 422 39.31 22.21 -20.27
CA GLY A 422 38.89 23.17 -19.24
C GLY A 422 39.48 22.85 -17.87
N SER A 423 39.53 23.87 -17.01
CA SER A 423 39.98 23.73 -15.61
C SER A 423 39.21 22.64 -14.84
N ASP A 424 37.89 22.55 -15.06
CA ASP A 424 37.03 21.53 -14.47
C ASP A 424 37.44 20.10 -14.86
N SER A 425 37.72 19.87 -16.15
CA SER A 425 38.11 18.55 -16.67
C SER A 425 39.47 18.11 -16.13
N VAL A 426 40.42 19.05 -16.02
CA VAL A 426 41.72 18.82 -15.38
C VAL A 426 41.51 18.44 -13.92
N HIS A 427 40.71 19.21 -13.19
CA HIS A 427 40.47 18.97 -11.76
C HIS A 427 39.77 17.63 -11.51
N MET A 428 38.79 17.26 -12.33
CA MET A 428 38.13 15.95 -12.30
C MET A 428 39.11 14.79 -12.52
N LEU A 429 40.00 14.92 -13.52
CA LEU A 429 40.98 13.89 -13.82
C LEU A 429 42.00 13.73 -12.67
N MET A 430 42.45 14.84 -12.10
CA MET A 430 43.42 14.85 -10.99
C MET A 430 42.85 14.27 -9.70
N LEU A 431 41.60 14.62 -9.35
CA LEU A 431 40.90 14.03 -8.21
C LEU A 431 40.75 12.52 -8.36
N ALA A 432 40.34 12.04 -9.53
CA ALA A 432 40.19 10.61 -9.79
C ALA A 432 41.53 9.87 -9.83
N SER A 433 42.60 10.52 -10.31
CA SER A 433 43.95 9.92 -10.33
C SER A 433 44.68 9.96 -9.00
N GLY A 434 44.21 10.76 -8.03
CA GLY A 434 44.92 11.03 -6.78
C GLY A 434 46.17 11.91 -6.95
N ALA A 435 46.33 12.55 -8.11
CA ALA A 435 47.49 13.36 -8.45
C ALA A 435 47.27 14.85 -8.09
N ASN A 436 48.36 15.58 -7.86
CA ASN A 436 48.29 17.01 -7.59
C ASN A 436 48.32 17.85 -8.88
N LEU A 437 47.74 19.05 -8.82
CA LEU A 437 47.72 19.99 -9.96
C LEU A 437 49.14 20.42 -10.40
N GLU A 438 50.12 20.37 -9.49
CA GLU A 438 51.52 20.66 -9.80
C GLU A 438 52.13 19.58 -10.70
N GLU A 439 51.79 18.32 -10.47
CA GLU A 439 52.26 17.18 -11.27
C GLU A 439 51.63 17.20 -12.67
N ALA A 440 50.36 17.56 -12.77
CA ALA A 440 49.67 17.77 -14.05
C ALA A 440 50.37 18.82 -14.93
N ASN A 441 51.05 19.77 -14.30
CA ASN A 441 51.75 20.87 -14.95
C ASN A 441 53.25 20.59 -15.17
N ASP A 442 53.79 19.47 -14.68
CA ASP A 442 55.17 19.03 -15.00
C ASP A 442 55.28 18.84 -16.52
N PRO A 443 56.26 19.47 -17.19
CA PRO A 443 56.49 19.31 -18.63
C PRO A 443 56.50 17.86 -19.12
N ARG A 444 56.93 16.91 -18.30
CA ARG A 444 56.99 15.48 -18.62
C ARG A 444 55.61 14.83 -18.72
N CYS A 445 54.68 15.18 -17.83
CA CYS A 445 53.34 14.60 -17.81
C CYS A 445 52.31 15.42 -18.58
N LYS A 446 52.55 16.73 -18.74
CA LYS A 446 51.61 17.69 -19.32
C LYS A 446 51.13 17.31 -20.72
N GLU A 447 52.01 16.77 -21.57
CA GLU A 447 51.62 16.31 -22.89
C GLU A 447 50.74 15.05 -22.84
N ALA A 448 51.05 14.11 -21.93
CA ALA A 448 50.25 12.91 -21.74
C ALA A 448 48.86 13.24 -21.18
N VAL A 449 48.80 14.09 -20.14
CA VAL A 449 47.56 14.58 -19.52
C VAL A 449 46.68 15.29 -20.54
N SER A 450 47.24 16.23 -21.32
CA SER A 450 46.49 16.93 -22.40
C SER A 450 45.91 15.95 -23.44
N LYS A 451 46.68 14.93 -23.85
CA LYS A 451 46.19 13.92 -24.80
C LYS A 451 45.09 13.05 -24.21
N ILE A 452 45.19 12.64 -22.94
CA ILE A 452 44.14 11.89 -22.23
C ILE A 452 42.86 12.72 -22.14
N LEU A 453 42.97 13.99 -21.76
CA LEU A 453 41.84 14.93 -21.69
C LEU A 453 41.12 15.09 -23.04
N LYS A 454 41.89 15.25 -24.14
CA LYS A 454 41.33 15.30 -25.50
C LYS A 454 40.62 14.02 -25.87
N LEU A 455 41.19 12.86 -25.52
CA LEU A 455 40.60 11.55 -25.81
C LEU A 455 39.32 11.30 -25.00
N CYS A 456 39.22 11.80 -23.77
CA CYS A 456 38.01 11.68 -22.94
C CYS A 456 36.86 12.62 -23.38
N ALA A 457 37.13 13.57 -24.28
CA ALA A 457 36.17 14.51 -24.85
C ALA A 457 35.33 15.29 -23.80
N GLY A 458 35.86 15.48 -22.59
CA GLY A 458 35.18 16.19 -21.50
C GLY A 458 34.00 15.44 -20.86
N LEU A 459 33.83 14.14 -21.13
CA LEU A 459 32.77 13.35 -20.48
C LEU A 459 33.21 13.00 -19.04
N PRO A 460 32.49 13.44 -17.98
CA PRO A 460 32.85 13.16 -16.59
C PRO A 460 33.04 11.67 -16.27
N LEU A 461 32.20 10.78 -16.80
CA LEU A 461 32.37 9.33 -16.60
C LEU A 461 33.66 8.80 -17.23
N ALA A 462 34.01 9.24 -18.45
CA ALA A 462 35.25 8.81 -19.10
C ALA A 462 36.49 9.37 -18.38
N LEU A 463 36.41 10.61 -17.90
CA LEU A 463 37.47 11.23 -17.09
C LEU A 463 37.69 10.51 -15.77
N ASN A 464 36.62 10.07 -15.10
CA ASN A 464 36.72 9.31 -13.86
C ASN A 464 37.37 7.93 -14.11
N VAL A 465 36.89 7.16 -15.10
CA VAL A 465 37.48 5.86 -15.48
C VAL A 465 38.94 6.01 -15.91
N ALA A 466 39.28 7.08 -16.62
CA ALA A 466 40.66 7.36 -17.00
C ALA A 466 41.54 7.70 -15.79
N GLY A 467 41.04 8.55 -14.88
CA GLY A 467 41.75 8.92 -13.66
C GLY A 467 41.98 7.72 -12.75
N THR A 468 40.96 6.92 -12.47
CA THR A 468 41.07 5.71 -11.63
C THR A 468 42.00 4.67 -12.27
N GLY A 469 41.97 4.51 -13.60
CA GLY A 469 42.92 3.69 -14.34
C GLY A 469 44.38 4.17 -14.21
N VAL A 470 44.62 5.48 -14.24
CA VAL A 470 45.95 6.06 -13.97
C VAL A 470 46.36 5.83 -12.52
N ARG A 471 45.46 6.07 -11.55
CA ARG A 471 45.71 5.82 -10.12
C ARG A 471 46.13 4.37 -9.87
N TYR A 472 45.40 3.44 -10.46
CA TYR A 472 45.71 2.01 -10.37
C TYR A 472 47.12 1.68 -10.84
N MET A 473 47.56 2.30 -11.95
CA MET A 473 48.90 2.12 -12.50
C MET A 473 49.95 2.77 -11.62
N ARG A 474 49.69 3.99 -11.11
CA ARG A 474 50.59 4.72 -10.20
C ARG A 474 50.85 3.98 -8.91
N ASP A 475 49.80 3.47 -8.26
CA ASP A 475 49.89 2.72 -7.00
C ASP A 475 50.75 1.45 -7.11
N ARG A 476 50.95 0.94 -8.33
CA ARG A 476 51.74 -0.27 -8.64
C ARG A 476 53.01 0.01 -9.44
N TRP A 477 53.31 1.26 -9.73
CA TRP A 477 54.45 1.61 -10.57
C TRP A 477 55.73 1.54 -9.75
N GLU A 478 56.71 0.75 -10.20
CA GLU A 478 58.01 0.63 -9.52
C GLU A 478 59.03 1.71 -9.96
N GLY A 479 58.67 2.57 -10.92
CA GLY A 479 59.52 3.64 -11.48
C GLY A 479 59.06 5.07 -11.17
N GLU A 480 59.47 6.06 -11.97
CA GLU A 480 58.97 7.44 -11.83
C GLU A 480 57.46 7.51 -12.14
N GLU A 481 56.67 8.11 -11.25
CA GLU A 481 55.21 8.26 -11.39
C GLU A 481 54.80 8.95 -12.70
N SER A 482 55.67 9.79 -13.26
CA SER A 482 55.47 10.46 -14.54
C SER A 482 55.31 9.49 -15.72
N GLN A 483 55.93 8.31 -15.67
CA GLN A 483 55.86 7.29 -16.72
C GLN A 483 54.53 6.53 -16.70
N ALA A 484 53.82 6.51 -15.57
CA ALA A 484 52.50 5.87 -15.46
C ALA A 484 51.47 6.55 -16.38
N TRP A 485 51.54 7.89 -16.53
CA TRP A 485 50.68 8.64 -17.45
C TRP A 485 50.93 8.26 -18.92
N GLU A 486 52.20 8.10 -19.31
CA GLU A 486 52.56 7.68 -20.67
C GLU A 486 52.17 6.22 -20.96
N ALA A 487 52.36 5.34 -19.97
CA ALA A 487 51.94 3.95 -20.05
C ALA A 487 50.42 3.82 -20.21
N TYR A 488 49.64 4.56 -19.42
CA TYR A 488 48.19 4.63 -19.57
C TYR A 488 47.79 5.15 -20.96
N LEU A 489 48.40 6.25 -21.42
CA LEU A 489 48.12 6.80 -22.75
C LEU A 489 48.41 5.80 -23.87
N SER A 490 49.44 4.96 -23.72
CA SER A 490 49.77 3.90 -24.69
C SER A 490 48.65 2.87 -24.81
N LYS A 491 48.07 2.44 -23.66
CA LYS A 491 46.94 1.51 -23.57
C LYS A 491 45.65 2.11 -24.12
N LEU A 492 45.42 3.39 -23.84
CA LEU A 492 44.28 4.11 -24.39
C LEU A 492 44.34 4.20 -25.92
N LYS A 493 45.54 4.40 -26.48
CA LYS A 493 45.77 4.42 -27.94
C LYS A 493 45.65 3.05 -28.59
N SER A 494 46.12 1.98 -27.95
CA SER A 494 46.01 0.62 -28.51
C SER A 494 44.56 0.17 -28.68
N GLY A 495 43.62 0.68 -27.87
CA GLY A 495 42.18 0.42 -28.01
C GLY A 495 41.48 1.23 -29.12
N THR A 496 42.05 2.36 -29.55
CA THR A 496 41.42 3.27 -30.55
C THR A 496 41.55 2.82 -32.01
N THR A 497 42.31 1.77 -32.32
CA THR A 497 42.57 1.30 -33.69
C THR A 497 41.38 0.63 -34.38
N ILE A 498 40.25 0.40 -33.70
CA ILE A 498 39.10 -0.29 -34.31
C ILE A 498 38.07 0.67 -34.95
N ARG A 499 37.98 1.97 -34.61
CA ARG A 499 37.12 2.94 -35.37
C ARG A 499 37.58 4.40 -35.29
N SER A 500 37.95 4.93 -36.46
CA SER A 500 37.99 6.33 -36.95
C SER A 500 38.77 7.42 -36.19
N GLU A 501 39.51 8.21 -36.97
CA GLU A 501 40.18 9.45 -36.62
C GLU A 501 39.24 10.43 -35.89
N SER A 502 39.66 10.85 -34.69
CA SER A 502 38.99 11.81 -33.79
C SER A 502 37.54 11.47 -33.38
N PRO A 503 37.29 11.05 -32.13
CA PRO A 503 35.92 10.84 -31.65
C PRO A 503 35.18 12.19 -31.59
N GLU A 504 34.30 12.44 -32.56
CA GLU A 504 33.38 13.59 -32.53
C GLU A 504 32.32 13.44 -31.42
N ASP A 505 32.04 12.21 -30.98
CA ASP A 505 31.06 11.87 -29.95
C ASP A 505 31.70 11.27 -28.68
N GLY A 506 31.34 11.81 -27.50
CA GLY A 506 31.89 11.39 -26.19
C GLY A 506 31.59 9.94 -25.74
N TYR A 507 30.94 9.11 -26.55
CA TYR A 507 30.70 7.69 -26.24
C TYR A 507 31.80 6.78 -26.76
N SER A 508 32.36 7.03 -27.94
CA SER A 508 33.51 6.27 -28.45
C SER A 508 34.76 6.50 -27.62
N SER A 509 34.88 7.68 -27.00
CA SER A 509 35.90 7.95 -25.99
C SER A 509 35.72 7.12 -24.73
N LEU A 510 34.47 6.90 -24.28
CA LEU A 510 34.18 6.08 -23.12
C LEU A 510 34.55 4.62 -23.39
N ASP A 511 34.19 4.07 -24.55
CA ASP A 511 34.56 2.69 -24.94
C ASP A 511 36.08 2.48 -24.92
N ALA A 512 36.85 3.45 -25.42
CA ALA A 512 38.31 3.41 -25.37
C ALA A 512 38.84 3.40 -23.93
N THR A 513 38.30 4.23 -23.04
CA THR A 513 38.70 4.25 -21.62
C THR A 513 38.34 2.95 -20.89
N LEU A 514 37.19 2.34 -21.21
CA LEU A 514 36.75 1.08 -20.61
C LEU A 514 37.60 -0.11 -21.10
N HIS A 515 37.96 -0.14 -22.39
CA HIS A 515 38.92 -1.12 -22.92
C HIS A 515 40.30 -0.99 -22.25
N ALA A 516 40.81 0.23 -22.10
CA ALA A 516 42.07 0.47 -21.41
C ALA A 516 42.02 0.03 -19.95
N ALA A 517 40.92 0.32 -19.23
CA ALA A 517 40.72 -0.12 -17.86
C ALA A 517 40.76 -1.66 -17.72
N LEU A 518 40.08 -2.39 -18.61
CA LEU A 518 40.13 -3.86 -18.62
C LEU A 518 41.55 -4.39 -18.89
N GLU A 519 42.27 -3.83 -19.86
CA GLU A 519 43.64 -4.24 -20.16
C GLU A 519 44.62 -3.98 -19.02
N ILE A 520 44.44 -2.86 -18.31
CA ILE A 520 45.27 -2.50 -17.15
C ILE A 520 45.11 -3.53 -16.04
N VAL A 521 43.87 -3.87 -15.68
CA VAL A 521 43.60 -4.85 -14.64
C VAL A 521 44.12 -6.24 -15.04
N GLU A 522 44.01 -6.63 -16.32
CA GLU A 522 44.60 -7.89 -16.81
C GLU A 522 46.14 -7.89 -16.70
N SER A 523 46.80 -6.77 -17.03
CA SER A 523 48.26 -6.67 -16.97
C SER A 523 48.84 -6.57 -15.55
N GLY A 524 48.07 -6.02 -14.60
CA GLY A 524 48.52 -5.78 -13.22
C GLY A 524 48.59 -7.01 -12.31
N MET A 525 48.13 -8.18 -12.76
CA MET A 525 48.09 -9.44 -11.97
C MET A 525 49.20 -10.45 -12.30
N GLY A 526 50.30 -10.02 -12.93
CA GLY A 526 51.42 -10.90 -13.32
C GLY A 526 51.88 -11.85 -12.20
N SER A 527 51.98 -13.15 -12.52
CA SER A 527 52.25 -14.36 -11.70
C SER A 527 51.07 -15.04 -10.98
N ASP A 528 49.97 -14.35 -10.63
CA ASP A 528 48.75 -14.99 -10.11
C ASP A 528 47.88 -15.58 -11.25
N ALA A 529 48.01 -15.03 -12.46
CA ALA A 529 47.31 -15.48 -13.67
C ALA A 529 47.73 -16.90 -14.13
N GLU A 530 48.94 -17.36 -13.77
CA GLU A 530 49.45 -18.70 -14.13
C GLU A 530 48.91 -19.82 -13.23
N ARG A 531 48.39 -19.50 -12.02
CA ARG A 531 47.83 -20.52 -11.10
C ARG A 531 46.37 -20.89 -11.39
N LEU A 532 45.65 -20.11 -12.19
CA LEU A 532 44.22 -20.31 -12.53
C LEU A 532 44.02 -20.20 -14.05
N GLY A 533 44.59 -21.15 -14.80
CA GLY A 533 44.72 -21.12 -16.26
C GLY A 533 43.43 -21.17 -17.11
N GLN A 534 42.38 -20.39 -16.83
CA GLN A 534 41.18 -20.31 -17.66
C GLN A 534 40.40 -18.98 -17.66
N PHE A 535 40.77 -17.94 -16.90
CA PHE A 535 39.92 -16.75 -16.70
C PHE A 535 40.53 -15.42 -17.17
N SER A 536 39.75 -14.62 -17.91
CA SER A 536 40.08 -13.26 -18.37
C SER A 536 39.09 -12.25 -17.77
N PHE A 537 39.55 -11.07 -17.34
CA PHE A 537 38.69 -10.01 -16.81
C PHE A 537 37.65 -9.55 -17.82
N ARG A 538 37.96 -9.62 -19.13
CA ARG A 538 36.97 -9.37 -20.18
C ARG A 538 35.80 -10.36 -20.12
N LYS A 539 36.05 -11.63 -19.78
CA LYS A 539 34.97 -12.63 -19.62
C LYS A 539 34.11 -12.34 -18.38
N ILE A 540 34.75 -11.97 -17.27
CA ILE A 540 34.08 -11.58 -16.02
C ILE A 540 33.21 -10.32 -16.23
N HIS A 541 33.74 -9.31 -16.92
CA HIS A 541 32.99 -8.09 -17.23
C HIS A 541 31.81 -8.38 -18.18
N ARG A 542 32.02 -9.22 -19.22
CA ARG A 542 30.94 -9.68 -20.11
C ARG A 542 29.81 -10.38 -19.35
N SER A 543 30.12 -11.18 -18.33
CA SER A 543 29.09 -11.89 -17.56
C SER A 543 28.12 -10.95 -16.86
N LEU A 544 28.52 -9.72 -16.53
CA LEU A 544 27.68 -8.73 -15.86
C LEU A 544 26.60 -8.13 -16.78
N CYS A 545 26.58 -8.46 -18.08
CA CYS A 545 25.51 -8.08 -19.01
C CYS A 545 24.10 -8.59 -18.62
N VAL A 546 24.04 -9.56 -17.69
CA VAL A 546 22.78 -10.09 -17.14
C VAL A 546 22.23 -9.23 -16.01
N MET A 547 22.95 -8.23 -15.52
CA MET A 547 22.46 -7.32 -14.49
C MET A 547 21.31 -6.46 -15.03
N LYS A 548 20.48 -5.95 -14.12
CA LYS A 548 19.46 -4.97 -14.48
C LYS A 548 20.08 -3.58 -14.38
N LYS A 549 19.78 -2.70 -15.34
CA LYS A 549 20.28 -1.31 -15.31
C LYS A 549 19.85 -0.60 -14.03
N GLN A 550 20.79 0.13 -13.42
CA GLN A 550 20.61 0.85 -12.15
C GLN A 550 20.28 -0.04 -10.93
N ASP A 551 20.39 -1.37 -11.04
CA ASP A 551 20.15 -2.30 -9.94
C ASP A 551 21.45 -2.97 -9.50
N GLY A 552 21.50 -3.40 -8.24
CA GLY A 552 22.64 -4.12 -7.68
C GLY A 552 22.44 -5.63 -7.81
N MET A 553 23.52 -6.40 -7.98
CA MET A 553 23.50 -7.86 -7.88
C MET A 553 24.29 -8.30 -6.63
N PRO A 554 23.75 -9.19 -5.79
CA PRO A 554 24.47 -9.71 -4.64
C PRO A 554 25.78 -10.39 -5.05
N LEU A 555 26.87 -10.12 -4.33
CA LEU A 555 28.20 -10.69 -4.58
C LEU A 555 28.19 -12.22 -4.49
N SER A 556 27.29 -12.81 -3.70
CA SER A 556 27.09 -14.27 -3.62
C SER A 556 26.61 -14.88 -4.95
N LEU A 557 25.81 -14.14 -5.73
CA LEU A 557 25.32 -14.53 -7.05
C LEU A 557 26.38 -14.29 -8.12
N VAL A 558 27.10 -13.18 -8.01
CA VAL A 558 28.24 -12.83 -8.87
C VAL A 558 29.32 -13.92 -8.77
N ARG A 559 29.65 -14.34 -7.55
CA ARG A 559 30.56 -15.45 -7.26
C ARG A 559 30.17 -16.72 -8.02
N ASP A 560 28.90 -17.14 -7.90
CA ASP A 560 28.42 -18.37 -8.53
C ASP A 560 28.40 -18.24 -10.07
N LEU A 561 28.07 -17.05 -10.60
CA LEU A 561 28.14 -16.76 -12.04
C LEU A 561 29.59 -16.82 -12.57
N TRP A 562 30.55 -16.41 -11.76
CA TRP A 562 31.98 -16.48 -12.08
C TRP A 562 32.59 -17.85 -11.80
N GLU A 563 31.87 -18.76 -11.13
CA GLU A 563 32.35 -20.09 -10.70
C GLU A 563 33.58 -20.02 -9.80
N MET A 564 33.59 -19.07 -8.85
CA MET A 564 34.72 -18.82 -7.96
C MET A 564 34.33 -18.97 -6.48
N ASP A 565 35.31 -18.97 -5.58
CA ASP A 565 35.05 -18.80 -4.16
C ASP A 565 34.77 -17.32 -3.82
N TYR A 566 34.19 -17.06 -2.64
CA TYR A 566 33.74 -15.72 -2.27
C TYR A 566 34.90 -14.73 -2.14
N GLU A 567 36.02 -15.16 -1.55
CA GLU A 567 37.20 -14.30 -1.33
C GLU A 567 37.82 -13.89 -2.67
N SER A 568 37.95 -14.84 -3.60
CA SER A 568 38.39 -14.50 -4.96
C SER A 568 37.43 -13.56 -5.65
N ALA A 569 36.13 -13.86 -5.68
CA ALA A 569 35.13 -13.00 -6.33
C ALA A 569 35.13 -11.57 -5.76
N GLU A 570 35.27 -11.43 -4.44
CA GLU A 570 35.42 -10.14 -3.77
C GLU A 570 36.72 -9.44 -4.21
N LYS A 571 37.87 -10.14 -4.22
CA LYS A 571 39.16 -9.60 -4.71
C LYS A 571 39.04 -9.07 -6.15
N TYR A 572 38.41 -9.82 -7.05
CA TYR A 572 38.21 -9.43 -8.45
C TYR A 572 37.28 -8.23 -8.59
N ALA A 573 36.19 -8.20 -7.82
CA ALA A 573 35.25 -7.09 -7.84
C ALA A 573 35.90 -5.81 -7.30
N ILE A 574 36.72 -5.90 -6.24
CA ILE A 574 37.52 -4.77 -5.71
C ILE A 574 38.50 -4.26 -6.77
N GLN A 575 39.14 -5.15 -7.55
CA GLN A 575 40.01 -4.70 -8.64
C GLN A 575 39.24 -3.96 -9.74
N MET A 576 38.03 -4.41 -10.08
CA MET A 576 37.17 -3.72 -11.06
C MET A 576 36.66 -2.38 -10.53
N GLU A 577 36.38 -2.27 -9.24
CA GLU A 577 36.00 -1.01 -8.60
C GLU A 577 37.15 0.01 -8.62
N ARG A 578 38.39 -0.44 -8.35
CA ARG A 578 39.58 0.43 -8.39
C ARG A 578 39.85 1.09 -9.74
N VAL A 579 39.32 0.53 -10.84
CA VAL A 579 39.42 1.12 -12.18
C VAL A 579 38.11 1.74 -12.67
N GLY A 580 37.11 1.89 -11.79
CA GLY A 580 35.83 2.55 -12.09
C GLY A 580 34.90 1.79 -13.02
N LEU A 581 35.02 0.45 -13.12
CA LEU A 581 34.15 -0.38 -13.96
C LEU A 581 32.82 -0.76 -13.25
N VAL A 582 32.90 -1.00 -11.94
CA VAL A 582 31.79 -1.41 -11.07
C VAL A 582 31.85 -0.64 -9.75
N ASP A 583 30.73 -0.48 -9.08
CA ASP A 583 30.67 0.07 -7.72
C ASP A 583 30.37 -1.07 -6.74
N LEU A 584 31.10 -1.16 -5.62
CA LEU A 584 30.81 -2.10 -4.54
C LEU A 584 30.12 -1.42 -3.38
N HIS A 585 29.07 -2.04 -2.87
CA HIS A 585 28.38 -1.58 -1.68
C HIS A 585 28.09 -2.74 -0.72
N TYR A 586 28.25 -2.51 0.58
CA TYR A 586 28.03 -3.53 1.61
C TYR A 586 26.83 -3.15 2.48
N ASP A 587 25.77 -3.97 2.44
CA ASP A 587 24.59 -3.84 3.33
C ASP A 587 24.50 -5.06 4.25
N LYS A 588 24.45 -4.85 5.57
CA LYS A 588 24.24 -5.91 6.60
C LYS A 588 25.10 -7.18 6.39
N ALA A 589 26.38 -7.00 6.04
CA ALA A 589 27.36 -8.06 5.73
C ALA A 589 27.14 -8.82 4.39
N CYS A 590 26.37 -8.27 3.45
CA CYS A 590 26.30 -8.73 2.07
C CYS A 590 26.89 -7.67 1.12
N GLY A 591 27.92 -8.03 0.36
CA GLY A 591 28.42 -7.22 -0.75
C GLY A 591 27.45 -7.23 -1.94
N TRP A 592 27.33 -6.09 -2.60
CA TRP A 592 26.54 -5.86 -3.81
C TRP A 592 27.41 -5.22 -4.86
N VAL A 593 27.30 -5.71 -6.10
CA VAL A 593 27.96 -5.14 -7.28
C VAL A 593 26.93 -4.32 -8.04
N ARG A 594 27.26 -3.08 -8.38
CA ARG A 594 26.43 -2.19 -9.21
C ARG A 594 27.24 -1.72 -10.41
N MET A 595 26.56 -1.45 -11.53
CA MET A 595 27.17 -0.89 -12.72
C MET A 595 26.41 0.33 -13.20
N HIS A 596 27.14 1.31 -13.74
CA HIS A 596 26.55 2.43 -14.44
C HIS A 596 25.97 1.97 -15.79
N ASP A 597 24.86 2.57 -16.25
CA ASP A 597 24.17 2.10 -17.47
C ASP A 597 25.06 2.00 -18.71
N LEU A 598 26.00 2.95 -18.84
CA LEU A 598 26.91 2.99 -19.98
C LEU A 598 27.99 1.91 -19.90
N THR A 599 28.48 1.57 -18.70
CA THR A 599 29.43 0.46 -18.54
C THR A 599 28.71 -0.88 -18.74
N HIS A 600 27.45 -0.97 -18.32
CA HIS A 600 26.59 -2.11 -18.62
C HIS A 600 26.32 -2.24 -20.13
N ASP A 601 26.00 -1.15 -20.83
CA ASP A 601 25.80 -1.16 -22.28
C ASP A 601 27.08 -1.62 -23.02
N PHE A 602 28.24 -1.20 -22.54
CA PHE A 602 29.53 -1.70 -23.02
C PHE A 602 29.71 -3.21 -22.77
N ALA A 603 29.36 -3.72 -21.57
CA ALA A 603 29.39 -5.16 -21.27
C ALA A 603 28.47 -5.98 -22.20
N VAL A 604 27.26 -5.46 -22.48
CA VAL A 604 26.31 -6.08 -23.41
C VAL A 604 26.87 -6.10 -24.83
N GLN A 605 27.51 -5.02 -25.30
CA GLN A 605 28.13 -4.97 -26.61
C GLN A 605 29.30 -5.94 -26.75
N GLU A 606 30.17 -6.02 -25.75
CA GLU A 606 31.28 -6.98 -25.72
C GLU A 606 30.77 -8.43 -25.69
N ALA A 607 29.69 -8.70 -24.96
CA ALA A 607 29.03 -10.00 -25.00
C ALA A 607 28.50 -10.28 -26.42
N LEU A 608 27.70 -9.38 -27.01
CA LEU A 608 27.16 -9.57 -28.37
C LEU A 608 28.21 -9.84 -29.46
N LYS A 609 29.43 -9.30 -29.33
CA LYS A 609 30.54 -9.53 -30.27
C LYS A 609 31.14 -10.93 -30.16
N GLU A 610 31.28 -11.45 -28.94
CA GLU A 610 32.01 -12.68 -28.63
C GLU A 610 31.08 -13.88 -28.37
N GLU A 611 30.11 -13.69 -27.48
CA GLU A 611 29.23 -14.71 -26.93
C GLU A 611 27.83 -14.11 -26.71
N SER A 612 26.84 -14.52 -27.52
CA SER A 612 25.45 -14.03 -27.43
C SER A 612 24.97 -13.89 -25.98
N VAL A 613 24.32 -12.76 -25.65
CA VAL A 613 23.84 -12.43 -24.29
C VAL A 613 22.98 -13.54 -23.68
N THR A 614 22.28 -14.30 -24.52
CA THR A 614 21.47 -15.47 -24.12
C THR A 614 22.28 -16.55 -23.39
N VAL A 615 23.57 -16.72 -23.70
CA VAL A 615 24.47 -17.68 -23.04
C VAL A 615 24.63 -17.34 -21.56
N TRP A 616 24.85 -16.06 -21.26
CA TRP A 616 25.00 -15.58 -19.89
C TRP A 616 23.70 -15.65 -19.10
N TYR A 617 22.55 -15.36 -19.73
CA TYR A 617 21.25 -15.56 -19.10
C TYR A 617 20.97 -17.04 -18.79
N LYS A 618 21.38 -17.95 -19.67
CA LYS A 618 21.28 -19.40 -19.41
C LYS A 618 22.14 -19.81 -18.22
N LYS A 619 23.38 -19.34 -18.17
CA LYS A 619 24.29 -19.58 -17.05
C LYS A 619 23.72 -19.05 -15.73
N LEU A 620 23.16 -17.84 -15.73
CA LEU A 620 22.51 -17.28 -14.55
C LEU A 620 21.27 -18.10 -14.14
N ALA A 621 20.49 -18.59 -15.10
CA ALA A 621 19.38 -19.50 -14.80
C ALA A 621 19.86 -20.80 -14.14
N ASP A 622 20.95 -21.40 -14.63
CA ASP A 622 21.56 -22.60 -14.03
C ASP A 622 22.02 -22.34 -12.59
N VAL A 623 22.67 -21.19 -12.33
CA VAL A 623 23.08 -20.76 -10.98
C VAL A 623 21.86 -20.56 -10.06
N CYS A 624 20.76 -20.02 -10.58
CA CYS A 624 19.51 -19.90 -9.82
C CYS A 624 18.90 -21.27 -9.49
N ARG A 625 19.04 -22.27 -10.38
CA ARG A 625 18.58 -23.66 -10.14
C ARG A 625 19.44 -24.40 -9.10
N GLN A 626 20.76 -24.21 -9.13
CA GLN A 626 21.71 -24.85 -8.22
C GLN A 626 21.61 -24.37 -6.76
N GLY A 627 20.92 -23.25 -6.49
CA GLY A 627 20.56 -22.83 -5.12
C GLY A 627 19.59 -23.82 -4.45
N ARG A 628 18.78 -23.39 -3.45
CA ARG A 628 17.69 -24.21 -2.89
C ARG A 628 16.60 -24.62 -3.92
N GLY A 629 16.84 -24.45 -5.23
CA GLY A 629 15.89 -24.57 -6.32
C GLY A 629 14.94 -23.37 -6.39
N LEU A 630 14.39 -23.09 -7.58
CA LEU A 630 13.37 -22.05 -7.76
C LEU A 630 12.16 -22.23 -6.81
N LEU A 631 11.83 -23.49 -6.46
CA LEU A 631 10.71 -23.84 -5.60
C LEU A 631 11.08 -23.89 -4.10
N GLY A 632 12.33 -24.13 -3.73
CA GLY A 632 12.77 -24.10 -2.32
C GLY A 632 12.88 -22.69 -1.75
N MET A 633 12.83 -21.66 -2.59
CA MET A 633 12.68 -20.25 -2.19
C MET A 633 11.31 -19.93 -1.56
N THR A 634 10.35 -20.87 -1.58
CA THR A 634 8.96 -20.70 -1.11
C THR A 634 8.66 -21.31 0.27
N GLU A 635 9.61 -22.06 0.86
CA GLU A 635 9.42 -22.85 2.11
C GLU A 635 10.09 -22.27 3.35
N SER A 636 10.64 -21.05 3.33
CA SER A 636 11.16 -20.45 4.55
C SER A 636 10.01 -20.03 5.48
N GLU A 637 9.52 -21.00 6.26
CA GLU A 637 8.67 -20.78 7.41
C GLU A 637 9.34 -19.80 8.37
N GLY A 638 8.71 -18.65 8.61
CA GLY A 638 8.80 -17.92 9.88
C GLY A 638 10.16 -17.41 10.33
N ARG A 639 11.21 -17.41 9.49
CA ARG A 639 12.42 -16.62 9.75
C ARG A 639 12.32 -15.32 8.98
N GLU A 640 11.84 -14.28 9.67
CA GLU A 640 12.06 -12.90 9.27
C GLU A 640 13.57 -12.69 9.04
N GLY A 641 13.95 -12.65 7.76
CA GLY A 641 15.30 -12.39 7.26
C GLY A 641 16.11 -13.64 6.91
N LYS A 642 16.60 -13.71 5.66
CA LYS A 642 18.00 -14.00 5.26
C LYS A 642 18.12 -14.76 3.92
N ASP A 643 18.21 -14.02 2.81
CA ASP A 643 19.36 -13.99 1.89
C ASP A 643 19.09 -12.92 0.82
N ALA A 644 19.95 -11.91 0.70
CA ALA A 644 19.90 -10.90 -0.36
C ALA A 644 19.79 -11.54 -1.76
N ARG A 645 20.40 -12.73 -1.91
CA ARG A 645 20.28 -13.60 -3.09
C ARG A 645 18.84 -13.98 -3.40
N GLU A 646 18.11 -14.53 -2.43
CA GLU A 646 16.74 -15.04 -2.65
C GLU A 646 15.77 -13.92 -3.01
N LYS A 647 15.98 -12.71 -2.47
CA LYS A 647 15.22 -11.52 -2.85
C LYS A 647 15.51 -11.13 -4.30
N TYR A 648 16.79 -11.00 -4.66
CA TYR A 648 17.19 -10.62 -6.01
C TYR A 648 16.74 -11.63 -7.07
N VAL A 649 16.92 -12.94 -6.82
CA VAL A 649 16.48 -13.99 -7.75
C VAL A 649 14.97 -13.90 -7.95
N PHE A 650 14.20 -13.79 -6.88
CA PHE A 650 12.74 -13.73 -6.97
C PHE A 650 12.25 -12.55 -7.85
N GLU A 651 12.83 -11.37 -7.67
CA GLU A 651 12.47 -10.16 -8.43
C GLU A 651 12.92 -10.23 -9.91
N ASN A 652 13.96 -11.02 -10.22
CA ASN A 652 14.58 -11.05 -11.56
C ASN A 652 14.34 -12.35 -12.34
N ILE A 653 13.79 -13.41 -11.74
CA ILE A 653 13.73 -14.75 -12.35
C ILE A 653 12.95 -14.77 -13.67
N TYR A 654 11.86 -14.00 -13.76
CA TYR A 654 11.10 -13.84 -15.00
C TYR A 654 11.99 -13.34 -16.15
N ARG A 655 12.75 -12.28 -15.90
CA ARG A 655 13.67 -11.68 -16.88
C ARG A 655 14.75 -12.67 -17.28
N VAL A 656 15.35 -13.35 -16.30
CA VAL A 656 16.44 -14.30 -16.53
C VAL A 656 15.97 -15.47 -17.39
N LEU A 657 14.85 -16.11 -17.06
CA LEU A 657 14.31 -17.24 -17.81
C LEU A 657 13.83 -16.83 -19.21
N LYS A 658 13.16 -15.67 -19.34
CA LYS A 658 12.70 -15.13 -20.63
C LYS A 658 13.87 -14.88 -21.59
N GLN A 659 14.91 -14.19 -21.13
CA GLN A 659 16.10 -13.90 -21.94
C GLN A 659 16.99 -15.14 -22.16
N GLY A 660 16.93 -16.12 -21.25
CA GLY A 660 17.57 -17.43 -21.43
C GLY A 660 16.84 -18.36 -22.41
N GLY A 661 15.61 -18.02 -22.81
CA GLY A 661 14.78 -18.83 -23.71
C GLY A 661 14.05 -20.00 -23.02
N TYR A 662 13.95 -20.01 -21.69
CA TYR A 662 13.27 -21.06 -20.92
C TYR A 662 11.77 -20.75 -20.73
N VAL A 663 11.05 -20.63 -21.85
CA VAL A 663 9.62 -20.26 -21.86
C VAL A 663 8.75 -21.31 -21.17
N GLU A 664 9.00 -22.60 -21.38
CA GLU A 664 8.21 -23.69 -20.78
C GLU A 664 8.40 -23.78 -19.26
N GLU A 665 9.61 -23.59 -18.77
CA GLU A 665 9.89 -23.55 -17.33
C GLU A 665 9.20 -22.34 -16.67
N LEU A 666 9.14 -21.22 -17.38
CA LEU A 666 8.42 -20.04 -16.91
C LEU A 666 6.90 -20.27 -16.85
N LYS A 667 6.33 -20.96 -17.86
CA LYS A 667 4.92 -21.39 -17.83
C LYS A 667 4.66 -22.28 -16.61
N ASP A 668 5.51 -23.29 -16.35
CA ASP A 668 5.37 -24.17 -15.17
C ASP A 668 5.42 -23.35 -13.87
N LEU A 669 6.43 -22.47 -13.72
CA LEU A 669 6.59 -21.63 -12.54
C LEU A 669 5.36 -20.75 -12.26
N PHE A 670 4.77 -20.16 -13.30
CA PHE A 670 3.59 -19.30 -13.15
C PHE A 670 2.30 -20.06 -12.85
N LEU A 671 2.27 -21.36 -13.12
CA LEU A 671 1.16 -22.24 -12.76
C LEU A 671 1.32 -22.83 -11.35
N ARG A 672 2.54 -22.91 -10.80
CA ARG A 672 2.77 -23.46 -9.44
C ARG A 672 2.06 -22.65 -8.36
N ALA A 673 1.21 -23.31 -7.57
CA ALA A 673 0.48 -22.66 -6.49
C ALA A 673 1.43 -22.10 -5.42
N ARG A 674 2.53 -22.81 -5.13
CA ARG A 674 3.56 -22.36 -4.19
C ARG A 674 4.26 -21.06 -4.60
N TRP A 675 4.54 -20.91 -5.89
CA TRP A 675 5.14 -19.69 -6.42
C TRP A 675 4.17 -18.51 -6.28
N VAL A 676 2.93 -18.67 -6.71
CA VAL A 676 1.90 -17.62 -6.61
C VAL A 676 1.61 -17.22 -5.16
N LYS A 677 1.60 -18.19 -4.24
CA LYS A 677 1.54 -17.90 -2.80
C LYS A 677 2.70 -17.01 -2.36
N ALA A 678 3.95 -17.35 -2.72
CA ALA A 678 5.12 -16.56 -2.36
C ALA A 678 5.07 -15.15 -2.95
N VAL A 679 4.56 -14.99 -4.17
CA VAL A 679 4.27 -13.69 -4.80
C VAL A 679 3.30 -12.85 -3.97
N ILE A 680 2.22 -13.46 -3.48
CA ILE A 680 1.23 -12.76 -2.65
C ILE A 680 1.83 -12.36 -1.30
N GLN A 681 2.56 -13.27 -0.64
CA GLN A 681 3.19 -13.00 0.67
C GLN A 681 4.26 -11.90 0.60
N ARG A 682 5.00 -11.83 -0.52
CA ARG A 682 6.02 -10.79 -0.73
C ARG A 682 5.45 -9.46 -1.25
N GLY A 683 4.14 -9.38 -1.53
CA GLY A 683 3.49 -8.18 -2.05
C GLY A 683 3.85 -7.87 -3.52
N SER A 684 4.36 -8.84 -4.27
CA SER A 684 4.86 -8.67 -5.65
C SER A 684 3.84 -9.06 -6.71
N VAL A 685 2.53 -9.07 -6.38
CA VAL A 685 1.46 -9.53 -7.29
C VAL A 685 1.39 -8.74 -8.59
N TRP A 686 1.73 -7.44 -8.54
CA TRP A 686 1.79 -6.61 -9.74
C TRP A 686 2.92 -7.03 -10.71
N GLN A 687 4.11 -7.40 -10.19
CA GLN A 687 5.22 -7.88 -11.04
C GLN A 687 4.84 -9.19 -11.74
N TYR A 688 4.11 -10.06 -11.03
CA TYR A 688 3.54 -11.29 -11.62
C TYR A 688 2.49 -10.98 -12.69
N GLU A 689 1.59 -10.01 -12.47
CA GLU A 689 0.60 -9.59 -13.46
C GLU A 689 1.24 -9.06 -14.75
N GLU A 690 2.26 -8.23 -14.65
CA GLU A 690 3.00 -7.74 -15.81
C GLU A 690 3.72 -8.89 -16.52
N ALA A 691 4.41 -9.75 -15.77
CA ALA A 691 5.16 -10.87 -16.33
C ALA A 691 4.27 -11.87 -17.09
N VAL A 692 3.07 -12.16 -16.58
CA VAL A 692 2.07 -13.01 -17.26
C VAL A 692 1.54 -12.35 -18.52
N LYS A 693 1.21 -11.05 -18.48
CA LYS A 693 0.74 -10.31 -19.67
C LYS A 693 1.82 -10.24 -20.77
N ASP A 694 3.05 -9.98 -20.38
CA ASP A 694 4.18 -9.92 -21.30
C ASP A 694 4.51 -11.29 -21.90
N LEU A 695 4.40 -12.37 -21.11
CA LEU A 695 4.54 -13.73 -21.62
C LEU A 695 3.42 -14.08 -22.59
N ASN A 696 2.17 -13.73 -22.27
CA ASN A 696 1.03 -13.98 -23.14
C ASN A 696 1.12 -13.20 -24.45
N SER A 697 1.57 -11.94 -24.42
CA SER A 697 1.79 -11.16 -25.65
C SER A 697 2.92 -11.74 -26.50
N PHE A 698 4.01 -12.19 -25.87
CA PHE A 698 5.10 -12.90 -26.54
C PHE A 698 4.59 -14.19 -27.21
N LEU A 699 3.89 -15.07 -26.48
CA LEU A 699 3.34 -16.31 -27.03
C LEU A 699 2.39 -16.05 -28.21
N ARG A 700 1.53 -15.04 -28.12
CA ARG A 700 0.62 -14.64 -29.22
C ARG A 700 1.37 -14.12 -30.45
N ASN A 701 2.47 -13.39 -30.27
CA ASN A 701 3.26 -12.82 -31.37
C ASN A 701 4.20 -13.85 -32.01
N THR A 702 4.68 -14.84 -31.26
CA THR A 702 5.54 -15.93 -31.78
C THR A 702 4.71 -17.02 -32.45
N GLY A 703 3.42 -17.14 -32.11
CA GLY A 703 2.42 -17.99 -32.77
C GLY A 703 1.98 -17.46 -34.14
N GLY A 704 2.92 -17.27 -35.05
CA GLY A 704 2.67 -16.92 -36.44
C GLY A 704 2.12 -18.11 -37.25
N SER A 705 0.84 -18.43 -37.07
CA SER A 705 -0.09 -19.01 -38.04
C SER A 705 -1.33 -19.52 -37.30
N GLU A 706 -2.47 -18.88 -37.54
CA GLU A 706 -3.81 -19.24 -37.05
C GLU A 706 -4.28 -20.66 -37.43
N SER A 707 -3.42 -21.51 -37.99
CA SER A 707 -3.76 -22.85 -38.49
C SER A 707 -3.02 -24.00 -37.81
N VAL A 708 -2.11 -23.77 -36.85
CA VAL A 708 -1.37 -24.87 -36.18
C VAL A 708 -1.58 -24.91 -34.65
N LEU A 709 -2.21 -23.91 -34.04
CA LEU A 709 -2.54 -23.87 -32.59
C LEU A 709 -3.76 -24.72 -32.20
N ARG A 710 -4.12 -25.75 -32.98
CA ARG A 710 -5.17 -26.73 -32.65
C ARG A 710 -4.64 -27.93 -31.85
N ASP A 711 -3.51 -27.79 -31.16
CA ASP A 711 -3.05 -28.77 -30.20
C ASP A 711 -3.34 -28.30 -28.76
N THR A 712 -4.28 -29.01 -28.15
CA THR A 712 -5.16 -28.61 -27.03
C THR A 712 -4.52 -28.29 -25.66
N GLY A 713 -3.19 -28.21 -25.57
CA GLY A 713 -2.46 -27.99 -24.30
C GLY A 713 -2.00 -26.54 -24.04
N GLU A 714 -1.66 -25.78 -25.08
CA GLU A 714 -1.09 -24.43 -24.89
C GLU A 714 -2.15 -23.40 -24.49
N GLU A 715 -3.35 -23.46 -25.06
CA GLU A 715 -4.47 -22.59 -24.68
C GLU A 715 -4.90 -22.79 -23.22
N ASP A 716 -4.89 -24.04 -22.74
CA ASP A 716 -5.20 -24.38 -21.34
C ASP A 716 -4.21 -23.71 -20.38
N SER A 717 -2.90 -23.81 -20.67
CA SER A 717 -1.86 -23.21 -19.84
C SER A 717 -1.92 -21.68 -19.81
N VAL A 718 -2.14 -21.03 -20.96
CA VAL A 718 -2.25 -19.57 -21.08
C VAL A 718 -3.46 -19.06 -20.31
N TYR A 719 -4.61 -19.71 -20.46
CA TYR A 719 -5.82 -19.34 -19.73
C TYR A 719 -5.68 -19.59 -18.22
N ALA A 720 -5.09 -20.71 -17.82
CA ALA A 720 -4.83 -21.02 -16.42
C ALA A 720 -3.89 -19.99 -15.76
N MET A 721 -2.85 -19.53 -16.45
CA MET A 721 -1.97 -18.45 -15.98
C MET A 721 -2.75 -17.14 -15.79
N GLU A 722 -3.59 -16.73 -16.75
CA GLU A 722 -4.43 -15.54 -16.61
C GLU A 722 -5.40 -15.66 -15.43
N LEU A 723 -5.98 -16.85 -15.23
CA LEU A 723 -6.89 -17.13 -14.13
C LEU A 723 -6.19 -17.05 -12.78
N MET A 724 -4.98 -17.62 -12.66
CA MET A 724 -4.15 -17.54 -11.46
C MET A 724 -3.71 -16.12 -11.15
N MET A 725 -3.29 -15.36 -12.16
CA MET A 725 -2.98 -13.92 -12.04
C MET A 725 -4.15 -13.13 -11.47
N ARG A 726 -5.37 -13.33 -12.01
CA ARG A 726 -6.57 -12.66 -11.48
C ARG A 726 -6.92 -13.11 -10.07
N ALA A 727 -6.78 -14.40 -9.78
CA ALA A 727 -7.01 -14.95 -8.45
C ALA A 727 -6.04 -14.34 -7.42
N ALA A 728 -4.76 -14.21 -7.78
CA ALA A 728 -3.73 -13.59 -6.96
C ALA A 728 -4.01 -12.11 -6.71
N ARG A 729 -4.40 -11.36 -7.75
CA ARG A 729 -4.77 -9.94 -7.63
C ARG A 729 -5.92 -9.71 -6.64
N LEU A 730 -6.95 -10.55 -6.71
CA LEU A 730 -8.07 -10.48 -5.76
C LEU A 730 -7.65 -10.92 -4.34
N SER A 731 -6.53 -11.64 -4.19
CA SER A 731 -6.05 -12.20 -2.90
C SER A 731 -5.14 -11.24 -2.16
N VAL A 732 -4.73 -10.14 -2.79
CA VAL A 732 -3.83 -9.13 -2.21
C VAL A 732 -4.30 -8.63 -0.83
N PRO A 733 -5.58 -8.30 -0.58
CA PRO A 733 -6.01 -7.86 0.75
C PRO A 733 -5.81 -8.89 1.87
N PHE A 734 -5.59 -10.15 1.52
CA PHE A 734 -5.38 -11.28 2.43
C PHE A 734 -3.90 -11.68 2.52
N CYS A 735 -2.97 -10.84 2.04
CA CYS A 735 -1.53 -11.13 2.06
C CYS A 735 -0.95 -11.30 3.48
N GLY A 736 -1.63 -10.78 4.50
CA GLY A 736 -1.28 -10.95 5.91
C GLY A 736 -1.80 -12.24 6.56
N GLU A 737 -2.57 -13.06 5.83
CA GLU A 737 -3.07 -14.34 6.35
C GLU A 737 -2.01 -15.46 6.32
N SER A 738 -2.29 -16.55 7.03
CA SER A 738 -1.43 -17.74 6.99
C SER A 738 -1.33 -18.31 5.58
N SER A 739 -0.27 -19.08 5.31
CA SER A 739 -0.08 -19.81 4.04
C SER A 739 -1.35 -20.58 3.62
N ALA A 740 -2.04 -21.18 4.59
CA ALA A 740 -3.28 -21.91 4.37
C ALA A 740 -4.46 -20.99 3.96
N GLY A 741 -4.55 -19.77 4.51
CA GLY A 741 -5.54 -18.77 4.11
C GLY A 741 -5.37 -18.34 2.65
N ILE A 742 -4.12 -18.05 2.24
CA ILE A 742 -3.81 -17.69 0.84
C ILE A 742 -4.18 -18.83 -0.11
N TYR A 743 -3.84 -20.08 0.24
CA TYR A 743 -4.23 -21.24 -0.54
C TYR A 743 -5.74 -21.43 -0.61
N PHE A 744 -6.47 -21.23 0.49
CA PHE A 744 -7.93 -21.29 0.51
C PHE A 744 -8.56 -20.24 -0.44
N HIS A 745 -8.06 -19.01 -0.42
CA HIS A 745 -8.51 -17.95 -1.31
C HIS A 745 -8.23 -18.26 -2.80
N LEU A 746 -7.04 -18.75 -3.12
CA LEU A 746 -6.71 -19.17 -4.49
C LEU A 746 -7.59 -20.34 -4.94
N TYR A 747 -7.73 -21.36 -4.08
CA TYR A 747 -8.54 -22.54 -4.32
C TYR A 747 -10.00 -22.18 -4.65
N GLY A 748 -10.65 -21.39 -3.79
CA GLY A 748 -12.04 -20.97 -3.98
C GLY A 748 -12.28 -20.24 -5.30
N ARG A 749 -11.31 -19.46 -5.76
CA ARG A 749 -11.47 -18.60 -6.95
C ARG A 749 -11.22 -19.29 -8.28
N ILE A 750 -10.38 -20.33 -8.31
CA ILE A 750 -10.05 -21.04 -9.55
C ILE A 750 -10.85 -22.36 -9.71
N LYS A 751 -11.35 -22.93 -8.62
CA LYS A 751 -12.05 -24.24 -8.59
C LYS A 751 -13.14 -24.41 -9.66
N HIS A 752 -13.90 -23.36 -9.95
CA HIS A 752 -14.99 -23.40 -10.94
C HIS A 752 -14.54 -23.78 -12.36
N ARG A 753 -13.26 -23.65 -12.71
CA ARG A 753 -12.70 -24.05 -14.02
C ARG A 753 -11.95 -25.38 -14.01
N ALA A 754 -11.86 -26.06 -12.86
CA ALA A 754 -11.10 -27.32 -12.72
C ALA A 754 -11.65 -28.48 -13.58
N SER A 755 -12.93 -28.43 -13.94
CA SER A 755 -13.56 -29.40 -14.84
C SER A 755 -13.21 -29.17 -16.31
N GLN A 756 -12.85 -27.93 -16.68
CA GLN A 756 -12.61 -27.49 -18.05
C GLN A 756 -11.12 -27.42 -18.39
N LEU A 757 -10.27 -27.13 -17.40
CA LEU A 757 -8.85 -26.84 -17.57
C LEU A 757 -8.01 -27.84 -16.77
N GLY A 758 -7.24 -28.67 -17.47
CA GLY A 758 -6.37 -29.68 -16.86
C GLY A 758 -5.25 -29.05 -16.03
N SER A 759 -4.75 -27.89 -16.47
CA SER A 759 -3.76 -27.11 -15.74
C SER A 759 -4.32 -26.60 -14.41
N VAL A 760 -5.55 -26.07 -14.37
CA VAL A 760 -6.19 -25.64 -13.11
C VAL A 760 -6.39 -26.80 -12.14
N ARG A 761 -6.69 -28.01 -12.65
CA ARG A 761 -6.78 -29.21 -11.81
C ARG A 761 -5.46 -29.53 -11.10
N ARG A 762 -4.35 -29.51 -11.84
CA ARG A 762 -3.00 -29.73 -11.27
C ARG A 762 -2.66 -28.71 -10.18
N ILE A 763 -3.05 -27.44 -10.37
CA ILE A 763 -2.86 -26.40 -9.36
C ILE A 763 -3.63 -26.71 -8.08
N LEU A 764 -4.88 -27.16 -8.21
CA LEU A 764 -5.72 -27.49 -7.06
C LEU A 764 -5.20 -28.72 -6.31
N GLU A 765 -4.68 -29.73 -7.04
CA GLU A 765 -4.01 -30.90 -6.44
C GLU A 765 -2.77 -30.48 -5.65
N GLU A 766 -1.94 -29.59 -6.19
CA GLU A 766 -0.77 -29.02 -5.48
C GLU A 766 -1.21 -28.25 -4.22
N ILE A 767 -2.30 -27.48 -4.29
CA ILE A 767 -2.85 -26.77 -3.12
C ILE A 767 -3.31 -27.76 -2.04
N GLU A 768 -3.99 -28.85 -2.42
CA GLU A 768 -4.50 -29.86 -1.48
C GLU A 768 -3.39 -30.65 -0.80
N GLU A 769 -2.25 -30.85 -1.46
CA GLU A 769 -1.05 -31.47 -0.89
C GLU A 769 -0.44 -30.62 0.24
N HIS A 770 -0.37 -29.30 0.04
CA HIS A 770 0.33 -28.39 0.95
C HIS A 770 -0.56 -27.82 2.07
N ALA A 771 -1.88 -27.89 1.91
CA ALA A 771 -2.83 -27.38 2.88
C ALA A 771 -4.02 -28.35 3.01
N PRO A 772 -3.87 -29.43 3.81
CA PRO A 772 -4.89 -30.47 3.94
C PRO A 772 -6.18 -29.96 4.61
N ARG A 773 -7.34 -30.49 4.19
CA ARG A 773 -8.69 -30.06 4.63
C ARG A 773 -8.89 -30.23 6.15
N PRO A 774 -9.52 -29.24 6.81
CA PRO A 774 -10.98 -29.14 6.76
C PRO A 774 -11.43 -27.71 6.43
N TRP A 775 -11.63 -27.42 5.15
CA TRP A 775 -12.18 -26.13 4.73
C TRP A 775 -13.69 -26.23 4.62
N LEU A 776 -14.41 -25.31 5.26
CA LEU A 776 -15.82 -25.08 4.99
C LEU A 776 -15.97 -24.86 3.49
N ARG A 777 -16.64 -25.79 2.81
CA ARG A 777 -17.03 -25.58 1.41
C ARG A 777 -17.96 -24.35 1.38
N PRO A 778 -17.66 -23.31 0.59
CA PRO A 778 -18.61 -22.24 0.38
C PRO A 778 -19.92 -22.86 -0.12
N VAL A 779 -21.02 -22.60 0.61
CA VAL A 779 -22.37 -23.11 0.27
C VAL A 779 -22.89 -22.44 -1.01
N SER A 780 -22.32 -21.28 -1.39
CA SER A 780 -22.52 -20.58 -2.65
C SER A 780 -21.17 -20.04 -3.18
N GLU A 781 -21.06 -19.80 -4.50
CA GLU A 781 -19.84 -19.34 -5.20
C GLU A 781 -19.43 -17.88 -4.90
N CYS A 782 -19.78 -17.37 -3.72
CA CYS A 782 -19.78 -15.96 -3.37
C CYS A 782 -18.49 -15.54 -2.64
N VAL A 783 -17.33 -15.69 -3.30
CA VAL A 783 -16.16 -14.82 -3.07
C VAL A 783 -15.48 -14.63 -4.43
N GLY A 784 -15.99 -13.68 -5.23
CA GLY A 784 -15.46 -13.22 -6.52
C GLY A 784 -14.70 -14.27 -7.36
N ARG A 785 -15.41 -14.98 -8.26
CA ARG A 785 -14.77 -15.89 -9.23
C ARG A 785 -13.65 -15.15 -9.99
N ALA A 786 -12.42 -15.67 -10.00
CA ALA A 786 -11.30 -15.04 -10.73
C ALA A 786 -11.53 -15.01 -12.26
N GLY A 787 -12.32 -15.97 -12.76
CA GLY A 787 -12.77 -16.08 -14.14
C GLY A 787 -14.25 -15.73 -14.32
N GLY A 788 -14.89 -15.16 -13.29
CA GLY A 788 -16.21 -14.57 -13.43
C GLY A 788 -16.08 -13.36 -14.34
N SER A 789 -16.97 -13.21 -15.32
CA SER A 789 -17.17 -11.88 -15.87
C SER A 789 -17.52 -10.99 -14.70
N LEU A 790 -16.68 -9.99 -14.45
CA LEU A 790 -17.15 -8.80 -13.79
C LEU A 790 -18.35 -8.36 -14.63
N MET A 791 -19.56 -8.55 -14.10
CA MET A 791 -20.77 -8.63 -14.93
C MET A 791 -20.96 -7.35 -15.76
N GLU A 792 -20.45 -6.22 -15.28
CA GLU A 792 -20.03 -5.05 -16.07
C GLU A 792 -19.25 -4.08 -15.15
N GLN A 793 -18.10 -3.53 -15.60
CA GLN A 793 -17.52 -2.32 -14.99
C GLN A 793 -17.88 -1.19 -15.93
N ILE A 794 -18.88 -0.39 -15.57
CA ILE A 794 -19.11 0.87 -16.26
C ILE A 794 -18.19 1.88 -15.58
N VAL A 795 -17.02 2.10 -16.18
CA VAL A 795 -16.07 3.13 -15.73
C VAL A 795 -16.65 4.48 -16.13
N LEU A 796 -17.37 5.10 -15.21
CA LEU A 796 -17.90 6.44 -15.38
C LEU A 796 -16.83 7.46 -14.98
N PRO A 797 -16.48 8.43 -15.84
CA PRO A 797 -15.59 9.51 -15.45
C PRO A 797 -16.33 10.44 -14.47
N SER A 798 -15.83 10.56 -13.23
CA SER A 798 -16.25 11.54 -12.19
C SER A 798 -17.57 11.26 -11.43
N THR A 799 -18.08 12.25 -10.67
CA THR A 799 -19.27 12.17 -9.80
C THR A 799 -20.56 11.95 -10.59
N VAL A 800 -21.19 10.81 -10.34
CA VAL A 800 -22.46 10.39 -10.94
C VAL A 800 -23.59 10.69 -9.97
N TYR A 801 -24.69 11.27 -10.46
CA TYR A 801 -25.83 11.65 -9.61
C TYR A 801 -26.89 10.55 -9.52
N GLU A 802 -27.12 9.82 -10.62
CA GLU A 802 -28.04 8.69 -10.66
C GLU A 802 -27.58 7.66 -11.70
N VAL A 803 -27.75 6.37 -11.38
CA VAL A 803 -27.59 5.25 -12.30
C VAL A 803 -28.84 4.37 -12.21
N GLY A 804 -29.51 4.18 -13.33
CA GLY A 804 -30.65 3.29 -13.49
C GLY A 804 -30.36 2.14 -14.44
N ILE A 805 -31.10 1.05 -14.29
CA ILE A 805 -31.10 -0.08 -15.22
C ILE A 805 -32.53 -0.27 -15.69
N ASP A 806 -32.74 -0.34 -16.99
CA ASP A 806 -34.07 -0.57 -17.56
C ASP A 806 -34.46 -2.06 -17.54
N SER A 807 -35.72 -2.35 -17.89
CA SER A 807 -36.24 -3.72 -17.96
C SER A 807 -35.57 -4.62 -19.01
N THR A 808 -34.76 -4.05 -19.91
CA THR A 808 -33.97 -4.76 -20.92
C THR A 808 -32.52 -5.02 -20.48
N GLY A 809 -32.12 -4.50 -19.31
CA GLY A 809 -30.74 -4.56 -18.82
C GLY A 809 -29.84 -3.45 -19.35
N GLY A 810 -30.38 -2.46 -20.06
CA GLY A 810 -29.65 -1.28 -20.50
C GLY A 810 -29.42 -0.32 -19.34
N VAL A 811 -28.17 0.11 -19.14
CA VAL A 811 -27.80 1.04 -18.07
C VAL A 811 -27.94 2.48 -18.56
N TYR A 812 -28.50 3.36 -17.74
CA TYR A 812 -28.58 4.79 -18.04
C TYR A 812 -28.28 5.62 -16.80
N GLY A 813 -27.92 6.88 -16.99
CA GLY A 813 -27.69 7.76 -15.86
C GLY A 813 -27.27 9.16 -16.23
N LEU A 814 -27.12 9.98 -15.19
CA LEU A 814 -26.71 11.37 -15.27
C LEU A 814 -25.33 11.53 -14.63
N TYR A 815 -24.39 12.04 -15.40
CA TYR A 815 -23.08 12.42 -14.89
C TYR A 815 -22.78 13.90 -15.15
N LEU A 816 -22.03 14.51 -14.24
CA LEU A 816 -21.60 15.91 -14.35
C LEU A 816 -20.09 15.94 -14.61
N ASN A 817 -19.67 16.66 -15.65
CA ASN A 817 -18.26 16.76 -16.00
C ASN A 817 -17.41 17.38 -14.86
N PRO A 818 -16.10 17.05 -14.77
CA PRO A 818 -15.20 17.52 -13.70
C PRO A 818 -15.14 19.05 -13.54
N ASN A 819 -15.38 19.80 -14.62
CA ASN A 819 -15.39 21.25 -14.63
C ASN A 819 -16.70 21.86 -14.11
N ARG A 820 -17.68 21.05 -13.67
CA ARG A 820 -19.01 21.44 -13.14
C ARG A 820 -19.90 22.26 -14.08
N THR A 821 -19.61 22.31 -15.37
CA THR A 821 -20.32 23.17 -16.33
C THR A 821 -21.28 22.43 -17.25
N ARG A 822 -21.15 21.10 -17.41
CA ARG A 822 -21.93 20.31 -18.38
C ARG A 822 -22.48 19.03 -17.76
N ILE A 823 -23.76 18.79 -18.05
CA ILE A 823 -24.49 17.59 -17.63
C ILE A 823 -24.64 16.70 -18.86
N THR A 824 -24.33 15.42 -18.69
CA THR A 824 -24.40 14.45 -19.79
C THR A 824 -25.22 13.25 -19.35
N VAL A 825 -26.16 12.87 -20.20
CA VAL A 825 -26.95 11.65 -20.03
C VAL A 825 -26.24 10.53 -20.78
N PHE A 826 -25.93 9.45 -20.09
CA PHE A 826 -25.37 8.25 -20.71
C PHE A 826 -26.44 7.17 -20.80
N THR A 827 -26.46 6.45 -21.91
CA THR A 827 -27.33 5.29 -22.11
C THR A 827 -26.49 4.20 -22.77
N GLN A 828 -26.37 3.06 -22.11
CA GLN A 828 -25.73 1.85 -22.60
C GLN A 828 -26.81 0.85 -22.97
N SER A 829 -26.87 0.45 -24.23
CA SER A 829 -27.76 -0.63 -24.66
C SER A 829 -27.25 -1.99 -24.13
N PRO A 830 -28.12 -3.01 -24.07
CA PRO A 830 -27.71 -4.39 -23.77
C PRO A 830 -26.61 -4.91 -24.71
N ASP A 831 -26.53 -4.37 -25.94
CA ASP A 831 -25.50 -4.65 -26.94
C ASP A 831 -24.17 -3.91 -26.70
N LYS A 832 -24.00 -3.28 -25.51
CA LYS A 832 -22.80 -2.56 -25.05
C LYS A 832 -22.45 -1.30 -25.83
N LEU A 833 -23.39 -0.74 -26.61
CA LEU A 833 -23.17 0.54 -27.28
C LEU A 833 -23.47 1.68 -26.29
N MET A 834 -22.43 2.36 -25.82
CA MET A 834 -22.57 3.51 -24.93
C MET A 834 -22.82 4.78 -25.76
N LYS A 835 -24.00 5.37 -25.60
CA LYS A 835 -24.35 6.67 -26.19
C LYS A 835 -24.28 7.74 -25.11
N MET A 836 -23.39 8.71 -25.31
CA MET A 836 -23.22 9.88 -24.45
C MET A 836 -23.93 11.06 -25.10
N THR A 837 -24.92 11.62 -24.42
CA THR A 837 -25.69 12.77 -24.92
C THR A 837 -25.40 13.96 -24.01
N GLU A 838 -24.51 14.84 -24.44
CA GLU A 838 -24.28 16.11 -23.75
C GLU A 838 -25.52 16.99 -23.89
N LEU A 839 -26.00 17.50 -22.76
CA LEU A 839 -27.05 18.52 -22.71
C LEU A 839 -26.32 19.86 -22.80
N ASP A 840 -26.32 20.47 -23.99
CA ASP A 840 -25.69 21.78 -24.22
C ASP A 840 -26.50 22.88 -23.53
N ASN A 841 -25.81 23.71 -22.77
CA ASN A 841 -26.36 24.93 -22.17
C ASN A 841 -25.76 26.14 -22.89
N ASP A 842 -26.54 26.81 -23.73
CA ASP A 842 -26.21 28.14 -24.28
C ASP A 842 -26.50 29.28 -23.27
N PHE A 843 -26.66 28.97 -21.97
CA PHE A 843 -26.91 29.98 -20.94
C PHE A 843 -25.74 30.14 -19.98
N GLU A 844 -25.35 31.40 -19.77
CA GLU A 844 -24.46 31.88 -18.72
C GLU A 844 -24.94 31.44 -17.33
N THR A 845 -24.49 30.29 -16.83
CA THR A 845 -24.64 29.98 -15.40
C THR A 845 -23.36 29.42 -14.82
N GLY A 846 -22.38 30.31 -14.65
CA GLY A 846 -21.23 30.10 -13.78
C GLY A 846 -21.56 30.12 -12.27
N SER A 847 -22.82 30.00 -11.84
CA SER A 847 -23.19 30.23 -10.43
C SER A 847 -24.18 29.25 -9.78
N ARG A 848 -24.84 28.33 -10.52
CA ARG A 848 -25.87 27.45 -9.94
C ARG A 848 -25.32 26.05 -9.67
N LYS A 849 -25.27 25.66 -8.39
CA LYS A 849 -24.81 24.33 -7.98
C LYS A 849 -25.95 23.32 -8.16
N VAL A 850 -25.73 22.32 -9.02
CA VAL A 850 -26.62 21.16 -9.17
C VAL A 850 -26.58 20.33 -7.89
N THR A 851 -27.75 19.90 -7.42
CA THR A 851 -27.88 19.17 -6.14
C THR A 851 -28.37 17.74 -6.33
N CYS A 852 -29.26 17.51 -7.30
CA CYS A 852 -29.81 16.21 -7.64
C CYS A 852 -30.28 16.19 -9.10
N GLY A 853 -30.49 15.01 -9.68
CA GLY A 853 -31.08 14.88 -11.00
C GLY A 853 -31.50 13.45 -11.29
N CYS A 854 -32.47 13.28 -12.19
CA CYS A 854 -32.96 11.98 -12.60
C CYS A 854 -33.33 11.89 -14.08
N VAL A 855 -33.35 10.67 -14.63
CA VAL A 855 -33.73 10.39 -16.03
C VAL A 855 -34.93 9.46 -16.09
N SER A 856 -35.88 9.73 -17.00
CA SER A 856 -37.04 8.86 -17.18
C SER A 856 -36.62 7.49 -17.74
N MET A 857 -37.37 6.43 -17.40
CA MET A 857 -37.12 5.08 -17.94
C MET A 857 -37.17 5.03 -19.47
N SER A 858 -37.97 5.89 -20.10
CA SER A 858 -38.03 6.01 -21.56
C SER A 858 -36.84 6.75 -22.17
N LYS A 859 -35.92 7.26 -21.35
CA LYS A 859 -34.71 8.02 -21.72
C LYS A 859 -35.01 9.28 -22.54
N ARG A 860 -36.26 9.74 -22.52
CA ARG A 860 -36.74 10.92 -23.26
C ARG A 860 -36.59 12.20 -22.46
N TYR A 861 -36.78 12.11 -21.15
CA TYR A 861 -36.79 13.28 -20.27
C TYR A 861 -35.76 13.13 -19.15
N ALA A 862 -35.16 14.24 -18.76
CA ALA A 862 -34.33 14.34 -17.57
C ALA A 862 -34.79 15.54 -16.72
N VAL A 863 -34.75 15.42 -15.40
CA VAL A 863 -35.10 16.51 -14.48
C VAL A 863 -33.94 16.77 -13.56
N ILE A 864 -33.51 18.03 -13.45
CA ILE A 864 -32.36 18.46 -12.65
C ILE A 864 -32.81 19.47 -11.61
N GLY A 865 -32.41 19.25 -10.36
CA GLY A 865 -32.63 20.15 -9.24
C GLY A 865 -31.39 20.95 -8.88
N TYR A 866 -31.60 22.21 -8.47
CA TYR A 866 -30.56 23.16 -8.12
C TYR A 866 -30.64 23.59 -6.65
N ALA A 867 -29.51 24.11 -6.15
CA ALA A 867 -29.40 24.64 -4.79
C ALA A 867 -30.25 25.89 -4.54
N ASP A 868 -30.69 26.59 -5.58
CA ASP A 868 -31.53 27.79 -5.49
C ASP A 868 -33.04 27.48 -5.57
N GLY A 869 -33.43 26.20 -5.49
CA GLY A 869 -34.84 25.78 -5.56
C GLY A 869 -35.40 25.61 -6.97
N THR A 870 -34.60 25.88 -8.01
CA THR A 870 -34.99 25.71 -9.41
C THR A 870 -35.01 24.23 -9.81
N LEU A 871 -35.99 23.86 -10.63
CA LEU A 871 -36.08 22.59 -11.34
C LEU A 871 -36.03 22.84 -12.86
N GLN A 872 -35.20 22.08 -13.57
CA GLN A 872 -35.15 22.09 -15.03
C GLN A 872 -35.58 20.75 -15.61
N PHE A 873 -36.51 20.80 -16.56
CA PHE A 873 -37.00 19.67 -17.33
C PHE A 873 -36.35 19.69 -18.71
N TRP A 874 -35.74 18.58 -19.10
CA TRP A 874 -34.94 18.45 -20.31
C TRP A 874 -35.51 17.40 -21.23
N SER A 875 -35.49 17.69 -22.54
CA SER A 875 -35.64 16.68 -23.58
C SER A 875 -34.27 16.14 -23.96
N VAL A 876 -34.03 14.86 -23.70
CA VAL A 876 -32.73 14.19 -23.95
C VAL A 876 -32.49 14.03 -25.46
N SER A 877 -33.53 13.74 -26.24
CA SER A 877 -33.41 13.59 -27.70
C SER A 877 -33.14 14.91 -28.41
N GLU A 878 -33.74 16.00 -27.93
CA GLU A 878 -33.63 17.32 -28.53
C GLU A 878 -32.53 18.19 -27.92
N LYS A 879 -31.89 17.71 -26.83
CA LYS A 879 -30.82 18.38 -26.09
C LYS A 879 -31.18 19.81 -25.66
N LYS A 880 -32.43 20.03 -25.25
CA LYS A 880 -32.92 21.35 -24.87
C LYS A 880 -33.70 21.32 -23.55
N VAL A 881 -33.62 22.41 -22.81
CA VAL A 881 -34.53 22.68 -21.69
C VAL A 881 -35.93 22.86 -22.26
N LEU A 882 -36.88 22.07 -21.78
CA LEU A 882 -38.30 22.26 -22.03
C LEU A 882 -38.84 23.35 -21.11
N TRP A 883 -38.58 23.19 -19.81
CA TRP A 883 -39.11 24.08 -18.77
C TRP A 883 -38.06 24.34 -17.69
N SER A 884 -38.02 25.56 -17.17
CA SER A 884 -37.22 25.94 -16.01
C SER A 884 -38.15 26.63 -15.02
N VAL A 885 -38.32 26.04 -13.84
CA VAL A 885 -39.36 26.46 -12.88
C VAL A 885 -38.74 26.65 -11.51
N CYS A 886 -38.97 27.81 -10.90
CA CYS A 886 -38.64 28.05 -9.50
C CYS A 886 -39.80 27.53 -8.64
N GLY A 887 -39.68 26.28 -8.23
CA GLY A 887 -40.73 25.59 -7.46
C GLY A 887 -40.57 25.77 -5.97
N HIS A 888 -39.37 25.53 -5.45
CA HIS A 888 -39.06 25.59 -4.03
C HIS A 888 -38.32 26.90 -3.69
N GLU A 889 -38.48 27.41 -2.47
CA GLU A 889 -37.70 28.57 -1.99
C GLU A 889 -36.27 28.18 -1.53
N PRO A 890 -36.07 27.04 -0.85
CA PRO A 890 -34.77 26.49 -0.49
C PRO A 890 -34.27 25.46 -1.52
N ARG A 891 -33.11 24.86 -1.23
CA ARG A 891 -32.47 23.82 -2.05
C ARG A 891 -33.43 22.66 -2.36
N VAL A 892 -33.40 22.18 -3.60
CA VAL A 892 -33.96 20.87 -3.96
C VAL A 892 -32.98 19.78 -3.53
N SER A 893 -33.43 18.84 -2.71
CA SER A 893 -32.61 17.78 -2.13
C SER A 893 -32.66 16.50 -2.98
N SER A 894 -33.82 16.18 -3.56
CA SER A 894 -34.06 14.96 -4.32
C SER A 894 -35.19 15.13 -5.34
N VAL A 895 -35.09 14.43 -6.47
CA VAL A 895 -36.11 14.42 -7.54
C VAL A 895 -36.24 12.98 -8.04
N ALA A 896 -37.47 12.56 -8.37
CA ALA A 896 -37.75 11.29 -9.03
C ALA A 896 -38.81 11.44 -10.14
N ILE A 897 -38.70 10.67 -11.22
CA ILE A 897 -39.66 10.64 -12.34
C ILE A 897 -40.39 9.30 -12.35
N GLY A 898 -41.67 9.31 -12.75
CA GLY A 898 -42.50 8.12 -12.84
C GLY A 898 -42.08 7.24 -14.01
N GLY A 899 -42.40 5.96 -13.91
CA GLY A 899 -42.13 5.03 -15.02
C GLY A 899 -42.84 5.41 -16.32
N ASP A 900 -44.00 6.07 -16.21
CA ASP A 900 -44.76 6.65 -17.30
C ASP A 900 -44.10 7.89 -17.94
N GLY A 901 -43.13 8.51 -17.25
CA GLY A 901 -42.43 9.72 -17.67
C GLY A 901 -43.28 10.98 -17.70
N LYS A 902 -44.53 10.94 -17.19
CA LYS A 902 -45.48 12.07 -17.26
C LYS A 902 -45.46 12.94 -16.02
N ARG A 903 -45.09 12.35 -14.88
CA ARG A 903 -45.04 13.04 -13.59
C ARG A 903 -43.63 12.98 -13.01
N ALA A 904 -43.28 14.01 -12.25
CA ALA A 904 -42.07 14.04 -11.43
C ALA A 904 -42.41 14.51 -10.02
N VAL A 905 -41.65 14.07 -9.03
CA VAL A 905 -41.73 14.54 -7.64
C VAL A 905 -40.41 15.18 -7.24
N SER A 906 -40.48 16.25 -6.45
CA SER A 906 -39.32 16.89 -5.84
C SER A 906 -39.50 17.02 -4.33
N GLY A 907 -38.43 16.77 -3.59
CA GLY A 907 -38.31 17.08 -2.17
C GLY A 907 -37.34 18.25 -1.97
N SER A 908 -37.60 19.05 -0.94
CA SER A 908 -36.79 20.21 -0.61
C SER A 908 -36.63 20.38 0.90
N ASP A 909 -35.69 21.24 1.27
CA ASP A 909 -35.50 21.71 2.63
C ASP A 909 -36.68 22.58 3.13
N ASP A 910 -37.63 22.97 2.25
CA ASP A 910 -38.90 23.62 2.65
C ASP A 910 -39.94 22.69 3.28
N GLU A 911 -39.55 21.46 3.60
CA GLU A 911 -40.41 20.45 4.22
C GLU A 911 -41.60 20.05 3.32
N SER A 912 -41.55 20.36 2.02
CA SER A 912 -42.61 20.02 1.08
C SER A 912 -42.16 19.02 0.03
N VAL A 913 -43.11 18.19 -0.39
CA VAL A 913 -42.97 17.37 -1.60
C VAL A 913 -43.90 17.95 -2.67
N ARG A 914 -43.35 18.30 -3.83
CA ARG A 914 -44.14 18.83 -4.95
C ARG A 914 -44.20 17.84 -6.08
N VAL A 915 -45.31 17.84 -6.80
CA VAL A 915 -45.50 17.00 -7.99
C VAL A 915 -45.62 17.89 -9.21
N TRP A 916 -44.97 17.49 -10.28
CA TRP A 916 -44.84 18.23 -11.51
C TRP A 916 -45.38 17.40 -12.66
N ASP A 917 -46.06 18.06 -13.58
CA ASP A 917 -46.37 17.52 -14.88
C ASP A 917 -45.14 17.75 -15.78
N VAL A 918 -44.54 16.67 -16.28
CA VAL A 918 -43.29 16.73 -17.04
C VAL A 918 -43.49 17.38 -18.41
N ASP A 919 -44.66 17.20 -19.01
CA ASP A 919 -44.97 17.71 -20.36
C ASP A 919 -45.23 19.22 -20.35
N THR A 920 -45.85 19.75 -19.29
CA THR A 920 -46.20 21.18 -19.14
C THR A 920 -45.25 21.96 -18.22
N GLY A 921 -44.46 21.28 -17.39
CA GLY A 921 -43.62 21.89 -16.36
C GLY A 921 -44.40 22.50 -15.19
N LEU A 922 -45.73 22.36 -15.18
CA LEU A 922 -46.57 22.96 -14.15
C LEU A 922 -46.63 22.07 -12.91
N GLN A 923 -46.69 22.71 -11.75
CA GLN A 923 -46.99 22.01 -10.51
C GLN A 923 -48.42 21.47 -10.56
N ILE A 924 -48.59 20.17 -10.26
CA ILE A 924 -49.90 19.54 -10.19
C ILE A 924 -50.41 19.67 -8.76
N GLY A 925 -51.40 20.53 -8.55
CA GLY A 925 -52.03 20.76 -7.24
C GLY A 925 -51.11 21.45 -6.22
N ASP A 926 -51.59 21.53 -4.98
CA ASP A 926 -50.82 22.12 -3.88
C ASP A 926 -49.68 21.22 -3.42
N ALA A 927 -48.71 21.80 -2.71
CA ALA A 927 -47.59 21.06 -2.16
C ALA A 927 -48.08 20.02 -1.12
N LEU A 928 -47.49 18.83 -1.15
CA LEU A 928 -47.76 17.77 -0.19
C LEU A 928 -47.07 18.15 1.13
N THR A 929 -47.86 18.71 2.04
CA THR A 929 -47.43 19.24 3.33
C THR A 929 -47.79 18.28 4.46
N GLY A 930 -47.01 18.29 5.54
CA GLY A 930 -47.11 17.33 6.64
C GLY A 930 -45.77 16.75 7.09
N HIS A 931 -44.67 17.16 6.46
CA HIS A 931 -43.33 17.04 7.02
C HIS A 931 -43.06 18.15 8.03
N THR A 932 -42.24 17.83 9.04
CA THR A 932 -41.83 18.74 10.12
C THR A 932 -40.31 18.94 10.11
N GLY A 933 -39.69 18.71 8.96
CA GLY A 933 -38.24 18.74 8.74
C GLY A 933 -37.92 18.46 7.26
N SER A 934 -36.67 18.72 6.86
CA SER A 934 -36.26 18.66 5.46
C SER A 934 -36.48 17.28 4.85
N VAL A 935 -36.99 17.25 3.61
CA VAL A 935 -37.16 16.00 2.86
C VAL A 935 -35.84 15.68 2.21
N TRP A 936 -35.18 14.58 2.55
CA TRP A 936 -33.84 14.26 2.02
C TRP A 936 -33.88 13.40 0.75
N SER A 937 -34.95 12.62 0.58
CA SER A 937 -35.09 11.70 -0.55
C SER A 937 -36.55 11.48 -0.90
N VAL A 938 -36.85 11.40 -2.19
CA VAL A 938 -38.18 11.08 -2.72
C VAL A 938 -38.10 9.94 -3.75
N GLY A 939 -39.16 9.15 -3.86
CA GLY A 939 -39.33 8.12 -4.88
C GLY A 939 -40.75 8.12 -5.43
N MET A 940 -40.95 7.63 -6.65
CA MET A 940 -42.28 7.59 -7.28
C MET A 940 -42.56 6.26 -7.96
N SER A 941 -43.84 5.89 -8.06
CA SER A 941 -44.25 4.59 -8.60
C SER A 941 -44.19 4.60 -10.12
N GLY A 942 -44.13 3.41 -10.72
CA GLY A 942 -44.09 3.27 -12.18
C GLY A 942 -45.29 3.92 -12.88
N ASP A 943 -46.45 3.93 -12.23
CA ASP A 943 -47.69 4.56 -12.71
C ASP A 943 -47.86 6.05 -12.33
N GLY A 944 -46.91 6.63 -11.59
CA GLY A 944 -46.95 8.04 -11.17
C GLY A 944 -48.07 8.40 -10.19
N LYS A 945 -48.73 7.41 -9.58
CA LYS A 945 -49.88 7.61 -8.67
C LYS A 945 -49.51 7.62 -7.20
N ARG A 946 -48.38 7.01 -6.83
CA ARG A 946 -47.87 7.01 -5.46
C ARG A 946 -46.50 7.66 -5.43
N ALA A 947 -46.23 8.38 -4.35
CA ALA A 947 -44.91 8.91 -4.04
C ALA A 947 -44.50 8.53 -2.61
N VAL A 948 -43.21 8.34 -2.40
CA VAL A 948 -42.61 8.10 -1.07
C VAL A 948 -41.59 9.19 -0.76
N SER A 949 -41.45 9.51 0.50
CA SER A 949 -40.56 10.57 0.98
C SER A 949 -39.91 10.17 2.30
N GLY A 950 -38.60 10.37 2.39
CA GLY A 950 -37.80 10.12 3.59
C GLY A 950 -37.42 11.42 4.29
N LEU A 951 -37.55 11.43 5.62
CA LEU A 951 -37.33 12.59 6.48
C LEU A 951 -36.04 12.56 7.30
N GLU A 952 -35.64 13.75 7.76
CA GLU A 952 -34.68 13.93 8.84
C GLU A 952 -35.12 13.30 10.18
N ASP A 953 -36.43 13.27 10.47
CA ASP A 953 -36.98 12.68 11.70
C ASP A 953 -36.99 11.14 11.74
N GLY A 954 -36.52 10.49 10.67
CA GLY A 954 -36.47 9.04 10.55
C GLY A 954 -37.75 8.39 10.02
N SER A 955 -38.77 9.17 9.69
CA SER A 955 -40.02 8.64 9.12
C SER A 955 -39.96 8.51 7.59
N VAL A 956 -40.75 7.57 7.07
CA VAL A 956 -41.05 7.45 5.65
C VAL A 956 -42.55 7.68 5.46
N ARG A 957 -42.93 8.58 4.55
CA ARG A 957 -44.34 8.87 4.23
C ARG A 957 -44.67 8.47 2.81
N VAL A 958 -45.88 7.95 2.64
CA VAL A 958 -46.48 7.56 1.36
C VAL A 958 -47.59 8.54 1.02
N TRP A 959 -47.60 9.00 -0.23
CA TRP A 959 -48.53 9.98 -0.74
C TRP A 959 -49.30 9.41 -1.91
N ASP A 960 -50.61 9.61 -1.91
CA ASP A 960 -51.44 9.44 -3.09
C ASP A 960 -51.35 10.74 -3.92
N VAL A 961 -50.80 10.64 -5.13
CA VAL A 961 -50.54 11.79 -5.99
C VAL A 961 -51.83 12.36 -6.57
N ASP A 962 -52.85 11.54 -6.80
CA ASP A 962 -54.11 12.00 -7.41
C ASP A 962 -55.00 12.72 -6.38
N THR A 963 -55.10 12.18 -5.17
CA THR A 963 -55.91 12.74 -4.09
C THR A 963 -55.16 13.73 -3.21
N ARG A 964 -53.82 13.79 -3.30
CA ARG A 964 -52.93 14.64 -2.48
C ARG A 964 -52.92 14.31 -1.00
N LEU A 965 -53.47 13.17 -0.63
CA LEU A 965 -53.54 12.74 0.77
C LEU A 965 -52.42 11.76 1.08
N ARG A 966 -51.95 11.82 2.33
CA ARG A 966 -51.05 10.80 2.87
C ARG A 966 -51.81 9.47 2.96
N ILE A 967 -51.19 8.41 2.46
CA ILE A 967 -51.71 7.04 2.58
C ILE A 967 -51.17 6.44 3.89
N GLY A 968 -52.07 6.20 4.85
CA GLY A 968 -51.74 5.53 6.10
C GLY A 968 -50.86 6.34 7.06
N ASP A 969 -50.31 5.66 8.07
CA ASP A 969 -49.45 6.30 9.05
C ASP A 969 -47.98 6.42 8.63
N ALA A 970 -47.25 7.35 9.26
CA ALA A 970 -45.84 7.54 9.01
C ALA A 970 -45.11 6.26 9.40
N LEU A 971 -44.41 5.68 8.44
CA LEU A 971 -43.67 4.45 8.63
C LEU A 971 -42.43 4.78 9.46
N THR A 972 -42.49 4.40 10.73
CA THR A 972 -41.45 4.73 11.73
C THR A 972 -40.68 3.47 12.10
N GLY A 973 -39.43 3.39 11.65
CA GLY A 973 -38.41 2.52 12.24
C GLY A 973 -37.74 3.27 13.39
N LYS A 974 -37.49 2.65 14.54
CA LYS A 974 -36.90 3.31 15.73
C LYS A 974 -35.42 3.73 15.56
N THR A 975 -35.02 4.41 14.49
CA THR A 975 -33.63 4.88 14.27
C THR A 975 -33.53 5.98 13.20
N GLY A 976 -32.92 7.12 13.56
CA GLY A 976 -32.11 8.04 12.73
C GLY A 976 -32.65 8.61 11.41
N VAL A 977 -31.97 9.64 10.88
CA VAL A 977 -32.25 10.29 9.58
C VAL A 977 -32.35 9.27 8.44
N VAL A 978 -33.42 9.34 7.62
CA VAL A 978 -33.56 8.54 6.40
C VAL A 978 -32.77 9.23 5.28
N SER A 979 -31.64 8.63 4.90
CA SER A 979 -30.73 9.19 3.90
C SER A 979 -31.20 8.96 2.46
N SER A 980 -31.97 7.91 2.21
CA SER A 980 -32.43 7.53 0.87
C SER A 980 -33.68 6.64 0.92
N VAL A 981 -34.61 6.86 -0.01
CA VAL A 981 -35.79 6.00 -0.23
C VAL A 981 -35.94 5.62 -1.70
N ALA A 982 -36.43 4.41 -1.96
CA ALA A 982 -36.78 3.94 -3.30
C ALA A 982 -38.09 3.14 -3.26
N MET A 983 -38.84 3.11 -4.36
CA MET A 983 -40.13 2.42 -4.46
C MET A 983 -40.15 1.44 -5.63
N SER A 984 -41.00 0.40 -5.54
CA SER A 984 -41.16 -0.60 -6.60
C SER A 984 -41.99 -0.04 -7.74
N GLY A 985 -41.83 -0.62 -8.93
CA GLY A 985 -42.58 -0.17 -10.12
C GLY A 985 -44.09 -0.29 -9.94
N ASP A 986 -44.56 -1.28 -9.17
CA ASP A 986 -45.97 -1.48 -8.84
C ASP A 986 -46.50 -0.57 -7.71
N GLY A 987 -45.64 0.23 -7.07
CA GLY A 987 -46.00 1.14 -5.99
C GLY A 987 -46.46 0.44 -4.69
N LYS A 988 -46.21 -0.87 -4.55
CA LYS A 988 -46.64 -1.64 -3.37
C LYS A 988 -45.57 -1.76 -2.30
N ARG A 989 -44.30 -1.51 -2.64
CA ARG A 989 -43.17 -1.66 -1.72
C ARG A 989 -42.27 -0.45 -1.76
N ALA A 990 -41.64 -0.15 -0.62
CA ALA A 990 -40.57 0.82 -0.54
C ALA A 990 -39.38 0.26 0.23
N VAL A 991 -38.20 0.81 -0.03
CA VAL A 991 -36.97 0.56 0.72
C VAL A 991 -36.47 1.89 1.26
N SER A 992 -36.04 1.90 2.52
CA SER A 992 -35.42 3.06 3.16
C SER A 992 -34.07 2.71 3.77
N GLY A 993 -33.06 3.54 3.53
CA GLY A 993 -31.78 3.49 4.24
C GLY A 993 -31.78 4.46 5.41
N SER A 994 -31.48 3.98 6.62
CA SER A 994 -31.28 4.81 7.81
C SER A 994 -30.12 4.28 8.63
N ALA A 995 -29.17 5.15 8.99
CA ALA A 995 -27.94 4.77 9.69
C ALA A 995 -27.29 3.53 9.03
N ASN A 996 -27.09 2.45 9.76
CA ASN A 996 -26.50 1.20 9.27
C ASN A 996 -27.54 0.14 8.85
N ARG A 997 -28.80 0.52 8.66
CA ARG A 997 -29.93 -0.39 8.42
C ARG A 997 -30.64 -0.05 7.12
N VAL A 998 -31.10 -1.09 6.44
CA VAL A 998 -32.01 -0.97 5.30
C VAL A 998 -33.34 -1.63 5.69
N GLN A 999 -34.45 -0.92 5.53
CA GLN A 999 -35.78 -1.44 5.85
C GLN A 999 -36.62 -1.54 4.58
N VAL A 1000 -37.41 -2.61 4.49
CA VAL A 1000 -38.37 -2.81 3.40
C VAL A 1000 -39.78 -2.64 3.98
N TRP A 1001 -40.63 -1.93 3.25
CA TRP A 1001 -42.00 -1.61 3.65
C TRP A 1001 -43.00 -2.18 2.66
N ASP A 1002 -44.07 -2.76 3.18
CA ASP A 1002 -45.31 -3.06 2.44
C ASP A 1002 -46.22 -1.83 2.56
N LEU A 1003 -46.41 -1.12 1.44
CA LEU A 1003 -47.16 0.13 1.43
C LEU A 1003 -48.68 -0.07 1.46
N ASP A 1004 -49.16 -1.25 1.05
CA ASP A 1004 -50.60 -1.55 1.11
C ASP A 1004 -51.02 -1.89 2.54
N LYS A 1005 -50.11 -2.50 3.32
CA LYS A 1005 -50.35 -2.83 4.74
C LYS A 1005 -49.83 -1.78 5.72
N GLY A 1006 -48.96 -0.88 5.27
CA GLY A 1006 -48.30 0.10 6.13
C GLY A 1006 -47.34 -0.52 7.16
N LEU A 1007 -46.75 -1.68 6.85
CA LEU A 1007 -45.93 -2.45 7.78
C LEU A 1007 -44.55 -2.77 7.19
N GLN A 1008 -43.55 -2.90 8.07
CA GLN A 1008 -42.23 -3.39 7.67
C GLN A 1008 -42.32 -4.87 7.26
N ILE A 1009 -41.68 -5.22 6.14
CA ILE A 1009 -41.51 -6.61 5.69
C ILE A 1009 -40.24 -7.16 6.32
N GLY A 1010 -40.40 -8.10 7.25
CA GLY A 1010 -39.28 -8.75 7.94
C GLY A 1010 -38.50 -7.80 8.87
N ASP A 1011 -37.38 -8.30 9.38
CA ASP A 1011 -36.45 -7.49 10.19
C ASP A 1011 -35.68 -6.49 9.33
N ALA A 1012 -35.09 -5.48 9.99
CA ALA A 1012 -34.21 -4.55 9.29
C ALA A 1012 -33.02 -5.34 8.72
N LEU A 1013 -32.71 -5.11 7.44
CA LEU A 1013 -31.57 -5.70 6.76
C LEU A 1013 -30.30 -5.07 7.36
N THR A 1014 -29.67 -5.82 8.25
CA THR A 1014 -28.46 -5.42 8.98
C THR A 1014 -27.24 -6.08 8.37
N GLY A 1015 -26.19 -5.30 8.14
CA GLY A 1015 -24.92 -5.81 7.62
C GLY A 1015 -23.94 -4.71 7.26
N HIS A 1016 -24.43 -3.51 6.97
CA HIS A 1016 -23.57 -2.34 6.86
C HIS A 1016 -23.01 -1.95 8.24
N THR A 1017 -21.74 -1.52 8.27
CA THR A 1017 -21.03 -1.09 9.49
C THR A 1017 -20.98 0.43 9.63
N HIS A 1018 -21.39 1.16 8.60
CA HIS A 1018 -21.50 2.62 8.59
C HIS A 1018 -22.82 3.08 7.95
N LEU A 1019 -23.03 4.40 7.89
CA LEU A 1019 -24.18 5.07 7.27
C LEU A 1019 -24.41 4.61 5.82
N VAL A 1020 -25.59 4.09 5.55
CA VAL A 1020 -26.15 3.84 4.22
C VAL A 1020 -26.45 5.19 3.58
N THR A 1021 -25.91 5.46 2.40
CA THR A 1021 -26.06 6.74 1.69
C THR A 1021 -27.07 6.67 0.56
N SER A 1022 -27.32 5.48 0.03
CA SER A 1022 -28.19 5.30 -1.12
C SER A 1022 -28.82 3.92 -1.08
N VAL A 1023 -30.10 3.86 -1.45
CA VAL A 1023 -30.83 2.61 -1.67
C VAL A 1023 -31.53 2.64 -3.02
N ALA A 1024 -31.61 1.48 -3.67
CA ALA A 1024 -32.38 1.28 -4.88
C ALA A 1024 -33.17 -0.03 -4.77
N MET A 1025 -34.32 -0.11 -5.43
CA MET A 1025 -35.13 -1.33 -5.48
C MET A 1025 -35.44 -1.71 -6.92
N SER A 1026 -35.47 -3.01 -7.19
CA SER A 1026 -35.86 -3.54 -8.50
C SER A 1026 -37.33 -3.23 -8.79
N GLY A 1027 -37.66 -3.06 -10.08
CA GLY A 1027 -39.03 -2.77 -10.51
C GLY A 1027 -40.05 -3.83 -10.07
N ASP A 1028 -39.63 -5.09 -9.94
CA ASP A 1028 -40.44 -6.21 -9.44
C ASP A 1028 -40.51 -6.31 -7.90
N GLY A 1029 -39.81 -5.43 -7.17
CA GLY A 1029 -39.81 -5.36 -5.71
C GLY A 1029 -39.18 -6.56 -5.00
N LYS A 1030 -38.41 -7.40 -5.72
CA LYS A 1030 -37.79 -8.60 -5.16
C LYS A 1030 -36.37 -8.39 -4.65
N ARG A 1031 -35.66 -7.40 -5.18
CA ARG A 1031 -34.27 -7.12 -4.82
C ARG A 1031 -34.09 -5.66 -4.43
N ALA A 1032 -33.27 -5.44 -3.41
CA ALA A 1032 -32.82 -4.12 -3.02
C ALA A 1032 -31.29 -4.04 -3.12
N VAL A 1033 -30.76 -2.85 -3.35
CA VAL A 1033 -29.32 -2.58 -3.34
C VAL A 1033 -29.07 -1.39 -2.42
N SER A 1034 -28.02 -1.46 -1.61
CA SER A 1034 -27.60 -0.37 -0.73
C SER A 1034 -26.11 -0.09 -0.85
N GLY A 1035 -25.77 1.19 -0.86
CA GLY A 1035 -24.40 1.70 -0.77
C GLY A 1035 -24.16 2.38 0.58
N SER A 1036 -22.99 2.18 1.16
CA SER A 1036 -22.63 2.67 2.49
C SER A 1036 -21.22 3.26 2.52
N TRP A 1037 -20.98 4.11 3.52
CA TRP A 1037 -19.64 4.64 3.85
C TRP A 1037 -18.65 3.58 4.35
N ASP A 1038 -19.11 2.34 4.58
CA ASP A 1038 -18.24 1.19 4.87
C ASP A 1038 -17.53 0.62 3.62
N GLU A 1039 -17.56 1.37 2.52
CA GLU A 1039 -16.98 1.03 1.21
C GLU A 1039 -17.62 -0.21 0.56
N SER A 1040 -18.76 -0.69 1.08
CA SER A 1040 -19.47 -1.84 0.53
C SER A 1040 -20.77 -1.45 -0.19
N VAL A 1041 -21.07 -2.22 -1.24
CA VAL A 1041 -22.38 -2.25 -1.89
C VAL A 1041 -22.97 -3.63 -1.65
N ARG A 1042 -24.19 -3.69 -1.13
CA ARG A 1042 -24.89 -4.93 -0.82
C ARG A 1042 -26.13 -5.07 -1.68
N VAL A 1043 -26.38 -6.29 -2.13
CA VAL A 1043 -27.61 -6.69 -2.81
C VAL A 1043 -28.37 -7.58 -1.85
N TRP A 1044 -29.65 -7.27 -1.64
CA TRP A 1044 -30.51 -7.96 -0.70
C TRP A 1044 -31.65 -8.61 -1.46
N ASP A 1045 -31.94 -9.86 -1.13
CA ASP A 1045 -33.23 -10.44 -1.44
C ASP A 1045 -34.27 -9.96 -0.41
N VAL A 1046 -35.32 -9.29 -0.91
CA VAL A 1046 -36.34 -8.63 -0.08
C VAL A 1046 -37.13 -9.64 0.78
N TYR A 1047 -37.21 -10.90 0.37
CA TYR A 1047 -38.01 -11.91 1.08
C TYR A 1047 -37.19 -12.73 2.08
N THR A 1048 -35.92 -12.98 1.77
CA THR A 1048 -35.05 -13.81 2.62
C THR A 1048 -34.14 -12.99 3.53
N GLY A 1049 -33.92 -11.71 3.20
CA GLY A 1049 -33.02 -10.81 3.91
C GLY A 1049 -31.53 -11.14 3.74
N LEU A 1050 -31.19 -12.01 2.77
CA LEU A 1050 -29.85 -12.50 2.48
C LEU A 1050 -29.19 -11.79 1.29
#